data_AF-A0AA39ZIZ4-F1
#
_entry.id   AF-A0AA39ZIZ4-F1
#
_cell.length_a   1.000
_cell.length_b   1.000
_cell.length_c   1.000
_cell.angle_alpha   90.00
_cell.angle_beta   90.00
_cell.angle_gamma   90.00
#
_symmetry.space_group_name_H-M   'P 1'
#
loop_
_entity.id
_entity.type
_entity.pdbx_description
1 polymer ?
#
loop_
_entity_poly.entity_id
_entity_poly.type
_entity_poly.pdbx_seq_one_letter_code
_entity_poly.pdbx_strand_id
1 'polypeptide(L)'
;MSHSTPVTHSVMPAPKKAKVTPTMAFNCALLAGPDATGPIVAASDGFLNHRIKAKLNVRKASDDDVQKSFLKLSFPFGQHGQNNNATNGKGLVFRYDSNDRCLAMADCHALNIAFPRGTIFAVEPVPEALANKILALQNDAAASNAFPRETTFAVEQAPEALANKIPALPNDGAAAGARRDEKPKSLLLVKIRLPPGANLFVEGFGLPFANGDDAELEAWVNHAGVLAEAPGVSLISILRQREVCLVLASNVTNLQDRLNPVSSVESFSYPYGTEHDWDLERAGKLIEQHKSHKQYNPVYRFQDDNSHICAITQCVVQDVYWIIQDAKRISTEYHEAYFVPSAPGSANWFVVVMLDKDFRTVKFSAAWPTLADCEDIHLSLKVNGETSGTVDWKCSLMEHPESRPALQAHAIEKHWAVFSVVPNAKDAEKFAMKVHTSALDVKKDIGSGRLNLAAIDFRLDTRDEQRKVEAACKLLPGALPTNLGLTHGHFPGASLDPSLRDVRLTTAEIEDRMDLCRSFWRCAGFWSWMNKPRRDLTGAMEQLSLGDANLRPLEVVNYLAGVDDRLRDALLGQALPKDREPLGKYLSARPLGVAMVTGGPGFGKTTVLAIMGIAMRRTFGHLLCSGPSNAAVSNLALRLDLVGTEVCKEYNAGKAEDDGTRLRRWLVVRAFRSDQNLELIQRILGNPENWMDMLLKSKWTLHLTPVFWLFVVMGSRFTKERTLQSDDCQFLHDLHEKVMIWPELAPVRQIATASTTKTWHNLSEDAKHRLRKVLKVLLLEIAQNADILCMTPAVSSKDEDSNGYLKWKQETARCVLVDEAGNMNRPDIFCVAGNVLLPLAMGGDPKQLRPLVKSKNQKDAEGKFQNRFAKHGQISGMEIVASSGFPVYQLTKQLPIP
;
A
#
# COMPACT_ATOMS: atom_id res chain seq x y z
N MET A 1 -38.34 2.88 0.32
CA MET A 1 -38.67 2.30 -1.00
C MET A 1 -38.74 3.41 -2.02
N SER A 2 -37.73 3.50 -2.88
CA SER A 2 -37.73 4.29 -4.11
C SER A 2 -36.81 3.54 -5.08
N HIS A 3 -37.40 2.94 -6.10
CA HIS A 3 -36.70 2.09 -7.07
C HIS A 3 -35.69 2.91 -7.88
N SER A 4 -34.40 2.69 -7.64
CA SER A 4 -33.33 3.07 -8.57
C SER A 4 -33.13 1.92 -9.57
N THR A 5 -33.51 2.16 -10.81
CA THR A 5 -33.25 1.31 -11.97
C THR A 5 -31.74 1.06 -12.14
N PRO A 6 -31.30 -0.17 -12.45
CA PRO A 6 -29.90 -0.45 -12.72
C PRO A 6 -29.53 0.09 -14.10
N VAL A 7 -28.59 1.03 -14.15
CA VAL A 7 -27.97 1.48 -15.39
C VAL A 7 -27.13 0.32 -15.94
N THR A 8 -27.58 -0.27 -17.03
CA THR A 8 -26.84 -1.23 -17.84
C THR A 8 -25.65 -0.52 -18.49
N HIS A 9 -24.47 -0.62 -17.87
CA HIS A 9 -23.23 -0.21 -18.51
C HIS A 9 -22.94 -1.14 -19.70
N SER A 10 -22.83 -0.55 -20.88
CA SER A 10 -22.45 -1.26 -22.10
C SER A 10 -21.08 -1.91 -21.92
N VAL A 11 -21.01 -3.20 -22.24
CA VAL A 11 -19.78 -3.98 -22.29
C VAL A 11 -18.88 -3.38 -23.37
N MET A 12 -17.92 -2.55 -22.96
CA MET A 12 -16.89 -2.07 -23.88
C MET A 12 -16.00 -3.25 -24.33
N PRO A 13 -15.61 -3.30 -25.61
CA PRO A 13 -14.83 -4.41 -26.16
C PRO A 13 -13.48 -4.52 -25.45
N ALA A 14 -13.08 -5.76 -25.17
CA ALA A 14 -11.80 -6.08 -24.55
C ALA A 14 -10.64 -5.32 -25.23
N PRO A 15 -9.74 -4.68 -24.46
CA PRO A 15 -8.59 -4.00 -25.05
C PRO A 15 -7.78 -5.00 -25.89
N LYS A 16 -7.47 -4.63 -27.13
CA LYS A 16 -6.59 -5.41 -28.02
C LYS A 16 -5.35 -5.83 -27.22
N LYS A 17 -5.09 -7.15 -27.17
CA LYS A 17 -3.92 -7.74 -26.51
C LYS A 17 -2.69 -6.92 -26.88
N ALA A 18 -2.07 -6.28 -25.90
CA ALA A 18 -0.78 -5.64 -26.10
C ALA A 18 0.18 -6.73 -26.62
N LYS A 19 0.88 -6.46 -27.74
CA LYS A 19 1.92 -7.37 -28.24
C LYS A 19 2.92 -7.57 -27.09
N VAL A 20 2.94 -8.78 -26.53
CA VAL A 20 3.94 -9.20 -25.55
C VAL A 20 5.30 -9.14 -26.24
N THR A 21 6.22 -8.35 -25.69
CA THR A 21 7.59 -8.26 -26.20
C THR A 21 8.24 -9.64 -26.14
N PRO A 22 8.96 -10.07 -27.19
CA PRO A 22 9.51 -11.42 -27.23
C PRO A 22 10.49 -11.62 -26.08
N THR A 23 10.04 -12.37 -25.06
CA THR A 23 10.92 -12.99 -24.07
C THR A 23 11.50 -14.22 -24.74
N MET A 24 12.82 -14.28 -24.87
CA MET A 24 13.49 -15.51 -25.28
C MET A 24 13.81 -16.30 -24.02
N ALA A 25 13.37 -17.55 -23.97
CA ALA A 25 13.67 -18.47 -22.89
C ALA A 25 14.40 -19.68 -23.47
N PHE A 26 15.53 -20.03 -22.87
CA PHE A 26 16.30 -21.22 -23.21
C PHE A 26 16.17 -22.24 -22.09
N ASN A 27 15.81 -23.46 -22.47
CA ASN A 27 15.89 -24.63 -21.60
C ASN A 27 17.36 -24.92 -21.32
N CYS A 28 17.74 -25.07 -20.06
CA CYS A 28 19.12 -25.29 -19.64
C CYS A 28 19.22 -26.18 -18.42
N ALA A 29 20.43 -26.70 -18.19
CA ALA A 29 20.89 -27.29 -16.94
C ALA A 29 21.95 -26.39 -16.31
N LEU A 30 21.90 -26.23 -14.99
CA LEU A 30 22.87 -25.48 -14.18
C LEU A 30 23.85 -26.47 -13.55
N LEU A 31 25.15 -26.19 -13.68
CA LEU A 31 26.22 -26.97 -13.05
C LEU A 31 26.71 -26.28 -11.76
N ALA A 32 27.10 -27.05 -10.76
CA ALA A 32 27.73 -26.53 -9.55
C ALA A 32 29.25 -26.45 -9.71
N GLY A 33 29.78 -25.23 -9.74
CA GLY A 33 31.22 -24.96 -9.79
C GLY A 33 31.66 -24.32 -11.10
N PRO A 34 32.90 -23.81 -11.17
CA PRO A 34 33.41 -23.08 -12.33
C PRO A 34 33.81 -24.01 -13.50
N ASP A 35 34.01 -25.29 -13.21
CA ASP A 35 34.46 -26.29 -14.18
C ASP A 35 33.28 -27.13 -14.68
N ALA A 36 33.32 -27.52 -15.96
CA ALA A 36 32.29 -28.32 -16.63
C ALA A 36 32.16 -29.77 -16.10
N THR A 37 32.70 -30.04 -14.91
CA THR A 37 32.77 -31.33 -14.23
C THR A 37 31.87 -31.39 -12.99
N GLY A 38 31.31 -30.26 -12.57
CA GLY A 38 30.38 -30.17 -11.44
C GLY A 38 29.09 -30.96 -11.64
N PRO A 39 28.42 -31.38 -10.55
CA PRO A 39 27.09 -31.98 -10.65
C PRO A 39 26.11 -30.96 -11.25
N ILE A 40 25.06 -31.46 -11.90
CA ILE A 40 23.91 -30.63 -12.25
C ILE A 40 23.21 -30.30 -10.91
N VAL A 41 22.48 -29.19 -10.85
CA VAL A 41 21.76 -28.81 -9.62
C VAL A 41 20.37 -28.26 -9.92
N ALA A 42 20.10 -27.99 -11.19
CA ALA A 42 18.81 -27.60 -11.69
C ALA A 42 18.74 -27.84 -13.20
N ALA A 43 17.58 -28.28 -13.72
CA ALA A 43 17.39 -28.45 -15.15
C ALA A 43 15.92 -28.27 -15.56
N SER A 44 15.69 -27.77 -16.79
CA SER A 44 14.36 -27.68 -17.37
C SER A 44 13.82 -29.04 -17.82
N ASP A 45 12.49 -29.23 -17.79
CA ASP A 45 11.80 -30.44 -18.27
C ASP A 45 12.13 -30.82 -19.72
N GLY A 46 12.39 -29.82 -20.57
CA GLY A 46 12.83 -30.04 -21.97
C GLY A 46 14.30 -30.44 -22.11
N PHE A 47 15.02 -30.63 -21.00
CA PHE A 47 16.44 -30.98 -20.97
C PHE A 47 16.69 -32.22 -20.10
N LEU A 48 16.35 -32.15 -18.80
CA LEU A 48 16.42 -33.23 -17.81
C LEU A 48 15.31 -33.02 -16.78
N ASN A 49 14.62 -34.09 -16.38
CA ASN A 49 13.60 -33.99 -15.33
C ASN A 49 14.29 -33.83 -13.96
N HIS A 50 14.36 -32.60 -13.44
CA HIS A 50 14.99 -32.32 -12.15
C HIS A 50 14.01 -31.65 -11.16
N ARG A 51 14.20 -31.80 -9.84
CA ARG A 51 13.31 -31.19 -8.81
C ARG A 51 13.30 -29.66 -8.87
N ILE A 52 14.47 -29.06 -9.10
CA ILE A 52 14.65 -27.62 -9.34
C ILE A 52 14.69 -27.37 -10.84
N LYS A 53 13.82 -26.49 -11.34
CA LYS A 53 13.77 -26.15 -12.77
C LYS A 53 14.64 -24.94 -13.08
N ALA A 54 15.50 -25.03 -14.09
CA ALA A 54 16.33 -23.92 -14.57
C ALA A 54 15.91 -23.43 -15.96
N LYS A 55 15.86 -22.11 -16.17
CA LYS A 55 15.69 -21.49 -17.48
C LYS A 55 16.54 -20.23 -17.60
N LEU A 56 17.29 -20.10 -18.69
CA LEU A 56 17.98 -18.86 -19.03
C LEU A 56 17.03 -17.98 -19.84
N ASN A 57 16.71 -16.79 -19.31
CA ASN A 57 15.81 -15.86 -19.96
C ASN A 57 16.58 -14.63 -20.43
N VAL A 58 16.29 -14.20 -21.65
CA VAL A 58 16.75 -12.92 -22.21
C VAL A 58 15.51 -12.11 -22.56
N ARG A 59 15.26 -11.06 -21.78
CA ARG A 59 14.11 -10.16 -22.01
C ARG A 59 14.59 -8.87 -22.63
N LYS A 60 14.02 -8.51 -23.79
CA LYS A 60 13.87 -7.10 -24.16
C LYS A 60 12.71 -6.56 -23.34
N ALA A 61 12.96 -5.67 -22.40
CA ALA A 61 11.86 -5.10 -21.63
C ALA A 61 11.00 -4.19 -22.54
N SER A 62 9.67 -4.34 -22.48
CA SER A 62 8.73 -3.67 -23.40
C SER A 62 8.69 -2.15 -23.25
N ASP A 63 9.18 -1.65 -22.12
CA ASP A 63 9.04 -0.26 -21.67
C ASP A 63 10.38 0.37 -21.26
N ASP A 64 11.48 -0.39 -21.32
CA ASP A 64 12.71 -0.12 -20.58
C ASP A 64 13.97 0.01 -21.46
N ASP A 65 13.93 -0.24 -22.77
CA ASP A 65 15.10 -0.29 -23.69
C ASP A 65 16.31 -1.16 -23.28
N VAL A 66 16.33 -1.74 -22.07
CA VAL A 66 17.42 -2.60 -21.56
C VAL A 66 17.08 -4.06 -21.74
N GLN A 67 17.96 -4.80 -22.44
CA GLN A 67 17.95 -6.25 -22.39
C GLN A 67 18.48 -6.72 -21.02
N LYS A 68 17.65 -7.41 -20.24
CA LYS A 68 18.10 -8.10 -19.01
C LYS A 68 18.16 -9.61 -19.29
N SER A 69 19.34 -10.18 -19.10
CA SER A 69 19.52 -11.64 -18.99
C SER A 69 19.48 -12.06 -17.55
N PHE A 70 18.70 -13.11 -17.27
CA PHE A 70 18.64 -13.68 -15.94
C PHE A 70 18.46 -15.19 -15.99
N LEU A 71 19.08 -15.86 -15.03
CA LEU A 71 18.82 -17.27 -14.75
C LEU A 71 17.62 -17.38 -13.81
N LYS A 72 16.59 -18.10 -14.23
CA LYS A 72 15.42 -18.39 -13.39
C LYS A 72 15.54 -19.80 -12.82
N LEU A 73 15.55 -19.91 -11.51
CA LEU A 73 15.38 -21.18 -10.78
C LEU A 73 13.97 -21.26 -10.23
N SER A 74 13.28 -22.39 -10.39
CA SER A 74 11.90 -22.59 -9.91
C SER A 74 11.79 -23.82 -9.02
N PHE A 75 11.12 -23.66 -7.89
CA PHE A 75 10.94 -24.63 -6.82
C PHE A 75 9.45 -24.89 -6.63
N PRO A 76 8.95 -26.11 -6.84
CA PRO A 76 7.53 -26.42 -6.69
C PRO A 76 7.10 -26.35 -5.22
N PHE A 77 5.86 -25.91 -4.97
CA PHE A 77 5.28 -25.89 -3.61
C PHE A 77 4.75 -27.24 -3.12
N GLY A 78 4.68 -28.25 -4.00
CA GLY A 78 4.19 -29.60 -3.69
C GLY A 78 3.61 -30.28 -4.92
N GLN A 79 3.29 -31.58 -4.81
CA GLN A 79 2.68 -32.33 -5.93
C GLN A 79 1.23 -31.89 -6.21
N HIS A 80 0.54 -31.38 -5.17
CA HIS A 80 -0.84 -30.89 -5.24
C HIS A 80 -0.93 -29.35 -5.16
N GLY A 81 0.14 -28.65 -5.55
CA GLY A 81 0.22 -27.20 -5.48
C GLY A 81 0.28 -26.70 -4.03
N GLN A 82 -0.49 -25.67 -3.70
CA GLN A 82 -0.44 -25.00 -2.40
C GLN A 82 -1.54 -25.40 -1.41
N ASN A 83 -2.36 -26.43 -1.73
CA ASN A 83 -3.47 -26.85 -0.86
C ASN A 83 -2.99 -27.23 0.55
N ASN A 84 -1.85 -27.93 0.64
CA ASN A 84 -1.24 -28.31 1.92
C ASN A 84 -0.80 -27.08 2.73
N ASN A 85 -0.35 -26.01 2.04
CA ASN A 85 0.06 -24.78 2.71
C ASN A 85 -1.11 -24.03 3.35
N ALA A 86 -2.29 -24.03 2.70
CA ALA A 86 -3.50 -23.47 3.30
C ALA A 86 -3.94 -24.25 4.54
N THR A 87 -4.06 -25.58 4.44
CA THR A 87 -4.52 -26.46 5.53
C THR A 87 -3.56 -26.45 6.72
N ASN A 88 -2.26 -26.36 6.48
CA ASN A 88 -1.24 -26.33 7.52
C ASN A 88 -0.98 -24.92 8.09
N GLY A 89 -1.81 -23.92 7.73
CA GLY A 89 -1.69 -22.55 8.23
C GLY A 89 -0.44 -21.81 7.72
N LYS A 90 0.23 -22.30 6.68
CA LYS A 90 1.36 -21.57 6.06
C LYS A 90 0.86 -20.41 5.19
N GLY A 91 -0.36 -20.51 4.68
CA GLY A 91 -1.01 -19.52 3.80
C GLY A 91 -0.68 -19.76 2.33
N LEU A 92 -1.37 -19.03 1.45
CA LEU A 92 -1.22 -19.14 -0.01
C LEU A 92 -0.33 -18.03 -0.56
N VAL A 93 0.52 -18.38 -1.51
CA VAL A 93 1.44 -17.46 -2.19
C VAL A 93 0.86 -17.06 -3.54
N PHE A 94 0.86 -15.77 -3.83
CA PHE A 94 0.35 -15.21 -5.08
C PHE A 94 1.49 -14.58 -5.89
N ARG A 95 1.30 -14.48 -7.19
CA ARG A 95 2.16 -13.72 -8.11
C ARG A 95 1.30 -12.97 -9.12
N TYR A 96 1.83 -11.86 -9.61
CA TYR A 96 1.18 -11.15 -10.70
C TYR A 96 1.36 -11.94 -12.01
N ASP A 97 0.24 -12.30 -12.63
CA ASP A 97 0.21 -12.86 -13.98
C ASP A 97 0.09 -11.72 -14.99
N SER A 98 1.09 -11.59 -15.87
CA SER A 98 1.10 -10.59 -16.93
C SER A 98 0.06 -10.85 -18.04
N ASN A 99 -0.33 -12.10 -18.26
CA ASN A 99 -1.30 -12.50 -19.28
C ASN A 99 -2.71 -12.06 -18.85
N ASP A 100 -3.09 -12.44 -17.64
CA ASP A 100 -4.41 -12.15 -17.07
C ASP A 100 -4.47 -10.80 -16.34
N ARG A 101 -3.33 -10.13 -16.18
CA ARG A 101 -3.18 -8.82 -15.52
C ARG A 101 -3.77 -8.77 -14.12
N CYS A 102 -3.63 -9.87 -13.38
CA CYS A 102 -4.17 -10.02 -12.03
C CYS A 102 -3.25 -10.84 -11.14
N LEU A 103 -3.55 -10.87 -9.83
CA LEU A 103 -2.94 -11.81 -8.91
C LEU A 103 -3.50 -13.21 -9.12
N ALA A 104 -2.61 -14.14 -9.44
CA ALA A 104 -2.88 -15.56 -9.54
C ALA A 104 -2.11 -16.32 -8.46
N MET A 105 -2.65 -17.46 -8.03
CA MET A 105 -1.94 -18.37 -7.14
C MET A 105 -0.69 -18.89 -7.85
N ALA A 106 0.43 -18.95 -7.14
CA ALA A 106 1.70 -19.38 -7.72
C ALA A 106 1.93 -20.89 -7.53
N ASP A 107 2.27 -21.62 -8.58
CA ASP A 107 2.55 -23.06 -8.44
C ASP A 107 4.00 -23.35 -8.01
N CYS A 108 4.87 -22.34 -8.12
CA CYS A 108 6.27 -22.43 -7.72
C CYS A 108 6.78 -21.13 -7.10
N HIS A 109 7.70 -21.29 -6.15
CA HIS A 109 8.65 -20.26 -5.78
C HIS A 109 9.71 -20.14 -6.89
N ALA A 110 10.23 -18.94 -7.13
CA ALA A 110 11.25 -18.75 -8.15
C ALA A 110 12.23 -17.67 -7.77
N LEU A 111 13.49 -17.93 -8.09
CA LEU A 111 14.61 -17.01 -7.97
C LEU A 111 14.98 -16.50 -9.36
N ASN A 112 15.01 -15.19 -9.56
CA ASN A 112 15.53 -14.59 -10.79
C ASN A 112 16.89 -13.97 -10.48
N ILE A 113 17.95 -14.56 -11.03
CA ILE A 113 19.33 -14.13 -10.83
C ILE A 113 19.69 -13.24 -12.02
N ALA A 114 19.66 -11.93 -11.80
CA ALA A 114 20.02 -10.96 -12.83
C ALA A 114 21.53 -10.75 -12.88
N PHE A 115 22.09 -10.84 -14.09
CA PHE A 115 23.52 -10.65 -14.30
C PHE A 115 23.84 -9.15 -14.47
N PRO A 116 24.88 -8.63 -13.78
CA PRO A 116 25.26 -7.23 -13.83
C PRO A 116 25.87 -6.83 -15.18
N ARG A 117 25.96 -5.52 -15.44
CA ARG A 117 26.64 -4.97 -16.62
C ARG A 117 28.10 -5.44 -16.68
N GLY A 118 28.60 -5.69 -17.89
CA GLY A 118 29.96 -6.18 -18.11
C GLY A 118 30.14 -7.68 -17.87
N THR A 119 29.06 -8.42 -17.56
CA THR A 119 29.08 -9.88 -17.50
C THR A 119 29.50 -10.45 -18.86
N ILE A 120 30.47 -11.35 -18.84
CA ILE A 120 31.01 -12.01 -20.03
C ILE A 120 30.28 -13.34 -20.21
N PHE A 121 29.73 -13.56 -21.40
CA PHE A 121 29.11 -14.82 -21.80
C PHE A 121 30.03 -15.51 -22.81
N ALA A 122 30.73 -16.57 -22.37
CA ALA A 122 31.51 -17.42 -23.25
C ALA A 122 30.67 -18.65 -23.63
N VAL A 123 30.52 -18.89 -24.93
CA VAL A 123 29.78 -20.04 -25.47
C VAL A 123 30.79 -20.99 -26.11
N GLU A 124 30.84 -22.23 -25.64
CA GLU A 124 31.73 -23.27 -26.14
C GLU A 124 30.98 -24.60 -26.35
N PRO A 125 31.46 -25.52 -27.19
CA PRO A 125 30.92 -26.88 -27.26
C PRO A 125 31.03 -27.58 -25.90
N VAL A 126 30.02 -28.38 -25.55
CA VAL A 126 30.07 -29.18 -24.31
C VAL A 126 31.18 -30.24 -24.41
N PRO A 127 32.01 -30.42 -23.38
CA PRO A 127 33.00 -31.50 -23.35
C PRO A 127 32.34 -32.88 -23.53
N GLU A 128 32.97 -33.77 -24.29
CA GLU A 128 32.40 -35.08 -24.66
C GLU A 128 31.97 -35.92 -23.45
N ALA A 129 32.76 -35.93 -22.38
CA ALA A 129 32.41 -36.61 -21.14
C ALA A 129 31.10 -36.11 -20.51
N LEU A 130 30.87 -34.79 -20.52
CA LEU A 130 29.63 -34.19 -20.01
C LEU A 130 28.45 -34.44 -20.96
N ALA A 131 28.69 -34.41 -22.27
CA ALA A 131 27.66 -34.73 -23.26
C ALA A 131 27.16 -36.18 -23.11
N ASN A 132 28.09 -37.13 -22.94
CA ASN A 132 27.77 -38.54 -22.70
C ASN A 132 26.99 -38.73 -21.39
N LYS A 133 27.38 -38.01 -20.32
CA LYS A 133 26.67 -38.03 -19.03
C LYS A 133 25.23 -37.55 -19.16
N ILE A 134 24.99 -36.42 -19.85
CA ILE A 134 23.65 -35.87 -20.06
C ILE A 134 22.79 -36.86 -20.86
N LEU A 135 23.36 -37.48 -21.90
CA LEU A 135 22.65 -38.46 -22.72
C LEU A 135 22.25 -39.70 -21.91
N ALA A 136 23.13 -40.20 -21.03
CA ALA A 136 22.83 -41.32 -20.14
C ALA A 136 21.67 -40.98 -19.19
N LEU A 137 21.71 -39.80 -18.54
CA LEU A 137 20.64 -39.35 -17.64
C LEU A 137 19.30 -39.16 -18.35
N GLN A 138 19.30 -38.72 -19.61
CA GLN A 138 18.09 -38.61 -20.42
C GLN A 138 17.47 -39.99 -20.73
N ASN A 139 18.31 -41.00 -21.00
CA ASN A 139 17.86 -42.35 -21.28
C ASN A 139 17.32 -43.05 -20.01
N ASP A 140 17.96 -42.85 -18.85
CA ASP A 140 17.50 -43.41 -17.58
C ASP A 140 16.18 -42.78 -17.10
N ALA A 141 16.00 -41.47 -17.31
CA ALA A 141 14.75 -40.77 -17.01
C ALA A 141 13.60 -41.20 -17.94
N ALA A 142 13.89 -41.66 -19.16
CA ALA A 142 12.89 -42.24 -20.05
C ALA A 142 12.47 -43.66 -19.62
N ALA A 143 13.32 -44.38 -18.89
CA ALA A 143 13.09 -45.74 -18.42
C ALA A 143 12.47 -45.82 -17.01
N SER A 144 12.63 -44.79 -16.17
CA SER A 144 12.05 -44.73 -14.83
C SER A 144 11.29 -43.41 -14.63
N ASN A 145 10.03 -43.48 -14.17
CA ASN A 145 9.28 -42.30 -13.69
C ASN A 145 9.87 -41.68 -12.40
N ALA A 146 11.12 -42.00 -12.06
CA ALA A 146 11.81 -41.52 -10.87
C ALA A 146 12.59 -40.23 -11.20
N PHE A 147 12.60 -39.28 -10.27
CA PHE A 147 13.48 -38.13 -10.38
C PHE A 147 14.93 -38.62 -10.24
N PRO A 148 15.83 -38.33 -11.19
CA PRO A 148 17.25 -38.58 -10.98
C PRO A 148 17.71 -37.83 -9.72
N ARG A 149 18.01 -38.58 -8.66
CA ARG A 149 18.91 -38.13 -7.61
C ARG A 149 20.28 -38.05 -8.27
N GLU A 150 20.86 -36.88 -8.34
CA GLU A 150 22.10 -36.69 -9.10
C GLU A 150 23.24 -37.60 -8.64
N THR A 151 23.98 -38.11 -9.63
CA THR A 151 25.10 -39.04 -9.47
C THR A 151 26.44 -38.29 -9.49
N THR A 152 27.20 -38.44 -8.40
CA THR A 152 28.60 -38.04 -8.23
C THR A 152 29.53 -39.15 -8.72
N PHE A 153 30.48 -38.91 -9.65
CA PHE A 153 31.52 -39.92 -9.96
C PHE A 153 32.85 -39.32 -10.42
N ALA A 154 33.92 -40.00 -10.03
CA ALA A 154 35.29 -39.80 -10.47
C ALA A 154 35.48 -40.31 -11.92
N VAL A 155 36.31 -39.60 -12.69
CA VAL A 155 36.58 -39.89 -14.10
C VAL A 155 37.48 -41.12 -14.21
N GLU A 156 36.95 -42.22 -14.76
CA GLU A 156 37.77 -43.22 -15.46
C GLU A 156 37.44 -43.20 -16.96
N GLN A 157 38.49 -43.26 -17.78
CA GLN A 157 38.45 -43.11 -19.23
C GLN A 157 37.54 -44.15 -19.89
N ALA A 158 36.69 -43.72 -20.82
CA ALA A 158 35.92 -44.59 -21.71
C ALA A 158 36.08 -44.16 -23.18
N PRO A 159 35.95 -45.09 -24.14
CA PRO A 159 36.58 -44.99 -25.46
C PRO A 159 35.72 -44.30 -26.53
N GLU A 160 36.41 -43.79 -27.54
CA GLU A 160 35.87 -43.20 -28.78
C GLU A 160 34.99 -44.18 -29.56
N ALA A 161 33.68 -43.92 -29.62
CA ALA A 161 32.83 -44.12 -30.81
C ALA A 161 31.33 -43.96 -30.46
N LEU A 162 30.77 -42.75 -30.61
CA LEU A 162 29.36 -42.57 -31.03
C LEU A 162 29.06 -41.12 -31.48
N ALA A 163 29.75 -40.64 -32.53
CA ALA A 163 29.60 -39.27 -33.01
C ALA A 163 28.30 -38.95 -33.77
N ASN A 164 27.33 -39.88 -33.90
CA ASN A 164 26.13 -39.63 -34.71
C ASN A 164 24.91 -40.38 -34.18
N LYS A 165 24.16 -39.76 -33.24
CA LYS A 165 22.69 -39.87 -33.07
C LYS A 165 22.28 -39.17 -31.76
N ILE A 166 21.86 -37.91 -31.87
CA ILE A 166 21.09 -37.24 -30.80
C ILE A 166 19.61 -37.40 -31.15
N PRO A 167 18.75 -37.94 -30.27
CA PRO A 167 17.30 -37.95 -30.48
C PRO A 167 16.76 -36.52 -30.58
N ALA A 168 15.75 -36.29 -31.43
CA ALA A 168 15.15 -34.98 -31.62
C ALA A 168 14.61 -34.39 -30.30
N LEU A 169 15.24 -33.32 -29.81
CA LEU A 169 14.75 -32.54 -28.66
C LEU A 169 13.45 -31.80 -29.05
N PRO A 170 12.41 -31.77 -28.19
CA PRO A 170 11.14 -31.10 -28.50
C PRO A 170 11.31 -29.58 -28.71
N ASN A 171 10.54 -29.04 -29.66
CA ASN A 171 10.58 -27.64 -30.07
C ASN A 171 10.27 -26.64 -28.94
N ASP A 172 11.06 -25.57 -28.89
CA ASP A 172 10.85 -24.42 -28.01
C ASP A 172 9.62 -23.61 -28.46
N GLY A 173 8.45 -23.90 -27.87
CA GLY A 173 7.41 -22.90 -27.58
C GLY A 173 6.89 -21.98 -28.69
N ALA A 174 6.93 -22.37 -29.97
CA ALA A 174 6.25 -21.66 -31.05
C ALA A 174 5.04 -22.46 -31.53
N ALA A 175 3.90 -21.78 -31.66
CA ALA A 175 2.63 -22.33 -32.11
C ALA A 175 2.78 -23.23 -33.36
N ALA A 176 2.04 -24.33 -33.37
CA ALA A 176 2.02 -25.35 -34.41
C ALA A 176 1.92 -24.73 -35.82
N GLY A 177 3.03 -24.81 -36.55
CA GLY A 177 3.15 -24.44 -37.95
C GLY A 177 4.47 -24.99 -38.47
N ALA A 178 4.42 -26.15 -39.13
CA ALA A 178 5.59 -26.85 -39.64
C ALA A 178 6.46 -25.95 -40.53
N ARG A 179 7.69 -25.67 -40.09
CA ARG A 179 8.78 -25.22 -40.96
C ARG A 179 9.88 -26.28 -40.92
N ARG A 180 9.96 -27.07 -42.00
CA ARG A 180 11.18 -27.81 -42.37
C ARG A 180 12.21 -26.75 -42.75
N ASP A 181 13.24 -26.56 -41.93
CA ASP A 181 14.58 -26.00 -42.24
C ASP A 181 15.33 -25.55 -40.96
N GLU A 182 15.27 -26.32 -39.86
CA GLU A 182 16.10 -26.03 -38.67
C GLU A 182 17.39 -26.88 -38.68
N LYS A 183 18.54 -26.21 -38.67
CA LYS A 183 19.87 -26.83 -38.49
C LYS A 183 19.91 -27.61 -37.16
N PRO A 184 20.67 -28.73 -37.07
CA PRO A 184 20.73 -29.53 -35.85
C PRO A 184 21.24 -28.69 -34.66
N LYS A 185 20.50 -28.75 -33.54
CA LYS A 185 20.91 -28.13 -32.26
C LYS A 185 22.05 -28.97 -31.67
N SER A 186 23.12 -28.32 -31.20
CA SER A 186 24.20 -28.98 -30.45
C SER A 186 24.13 -28.59 -28.98
N LEU A 187 24.70 -29.43 -28.11
CA LEU A 187 24.86 -29.10 -26.70
C LEU A 187 25.98 -28.06 -26.54
N LEU A 188 25.66 -26.94 -25.91
CA LEU A 188 26.54 -25.80 -25.69
C LEU A 188 26.71 -25.54 -24.20
N LEU A 189 27.96 -25.26 -23.82
CA LEU A 189 28.33 -24.80 -22.49
C LEU A 189 28.44 -23.27 -22.52
N VAL A 190 27.67 -22.62 -21.67
CA VAL A 190 27.68 -21.18 -21.47
C VAL A 190 28.32 -20.88 -20.13
N LYS A 191 29.53 -20.32 -20.17
CA LYS A 191 30.25 -19.80 -19.01
C LYS A 191 29.94 -18.32 -18.84
N ILE A 192 29.34 -17.97 -17.71
CA ILE A 192 28.92 -16.62 -17.37
C ILE A 192 29.84 -16.09 -16.28
N ARG A 193 30.70 -15.13 -16.61
CA ARG A 193 31.66 -14.55 -15.67
C ARG A 193 31.26 -13.15 -15.25
N LEU A 194 31.17 -12.94 -13.95
CA LEU A 194 30.85 -11.66 -13.35
C LEU A 194 32.09 -10.73 -13.34
N PRO A 195 31.91 -9.41 -13.52
CA PRO A 195 32.99 -8.46 -13.35
C PRO A 195 33.57 -8.49 -11.92
N PRO A 196 34.86 -8.13 -11.74
CA PRO A 196 35.44 -7.94 -10.42
C PRO A 196 34.62 -6.97 -9.58
N GLY A 197 34.33 -7.33 -8.32
CA GLY A 197 33.57 -6.50 -7.39
C GLY A 197 32.06 -6.40 -7.63
N ALA A 198 31.52 -6.91 -8.76
CA ALA A 198 30.09 -6.86 -9.05
C ALA A 198 29.30 -7.85 -8.18
N ASN A 199 28.12 -7.48 -7.71
CA ASN A 199 27.24 -8.40 -6.96
C ASN A 199 26.06 -8.82 -7.82
N LEU A 200 25.62 -10.07 -7.66
CA LEU A 200 24.37 -10.54 -8.26
C LEU A 200 23.18 -9.85 -7.60
N PHE A 201 22.21 -9.49 -8.44
CA PHE A 201 20.88 -9.14 -7.96
C PHE A 201 20.00 -10.39 -8.03
N VAL A 202 19.59 -10.88 -6.86
CA VAL A 202 18.80 -12.12 -6.74
C VAL A 202 17.39 -11.75 -6.27
N GLU A 203 16.44 -11.81 -7.20
CA GLU A 203 15.03 -11.68 -6.87
C GLU A 203 14.50 -12.99 -6.28
N GLY A 204 13.56 -12.91 -5.35
CA GLY A 204 12.87 -14.08 -4.77
C GLY A 204 13.52 -14.64 -3.51
N PHE A 205 14.82 -14.40 -3.30
CA PHE A 205 15.56 -15.03 -2.21
C PHE A 205 15.08 -14.55 -0.83
N GLY A 206 14.93 -15.49 0.11
CA GLY A 206 14.43 -15.22 1.45
C GLY A 206 12.92 -14.97 1.54
N LEU A 207 12.18 -15.01 0.42
CA LEU A 207 10.72 -14.98 0.48
C LEU A 207 10.19 -16.32 1.02
N PRO A 208 9.07 -16.32 1.77
CA PRO A 208 8.57 -17.53 2.40
C PRO A 208 8.33 -18.67 1.40
N PHE A 209 8.84 -19.84 1.76
CA PHE A 209 8.65 -21.09 1.01
C PHE A 209 8.22 -22.18 1.99
N ALA A 210 7.25 -22.97 1.58
CA ALA A 210 6.78 -24.14 2.31
C ALA A 210 6.37 -25.23 1.32
N ASN A 211 6.95 -26.40 1.49
CA ASN A 211 6.63 -27.63 0.80
C ASN A 211 6.56 -28.77 1.82
N GLY A 212 5.34 -29.13 2.20
CA GLY A 212 5.09 -30.21 3.16
C GLY A 212 5.33 -31.61 2.61
N ASP A 213 5.50 -31.75 1.29
CA ASP A 213 5.64 -33.04 0.60
C ASP A 213 7.13 -33.44 0.43
N ASP A 214 8.05 -32.47 0.44
CA ASP A 214 9.49 -32.67 0.19
C ASP A 214 10.35 -31.88 1.21
N ALA A 215 10.70 -32.55 2.32
CA ALA A 215 11.55 -31.97 3.38
C ALA A 215 12.98 -31.63 2.91
N GLU A 216 13.47 -32.30 1.86
CA GLU A 216 14.81 -32.04 1.31
C GLU A 216 14.80 -30.72 0.54
N LEU A 217 13.79 -30.52 -0.32
CA LEU A 217 13.57 -29.26 -1.03
C LEU A 217 13.31 -28.08 -0.06
N GLU A 218 12.55 -28.32 1.02
CA GLU A 218 12.36 -27.36 2.11
C GLU A 218 13.72 -26.92 2.71
N ALA A 219 14.59 -27.89 3.01
CA ALA A 219 15.93 -27.63 3.55
C ALA A 219 16.83 -26.86 2.58
N TRP A 220 16.78 -27.18 1.29
CA TRP A 220 17.56 -26.49 0.25
C TRP A 220 17.23 -25.00 0.14
N VAL A 221 15.94 -24.65 0.23
CA VAL A 221 15.47 -23.26 0.05
C VAL A 221 15.59 -22.47 1.35
N ASN A 222 15.15 -23.04 2.48
CA ASN A 222 15.00 -22.31 3.74
C ASN A 222 16.20 -22.44 4.69
N HIS A 223 16.98 -23.53 4.60
CA HIS A 223 17.96 -23.92 5.62
C HIS A 223 19.38 -24.11 5.08
N ALA A 224 19.67 -23.55 3.90
CA ALA A 224 20.97 -23.70 3.24
C ALA A 224 21.42 -25.16 3.08
N GLY A 225 20.45 -26.08 2.92
CA GLY A 225 20.70 -27.50 2.76
C GLY A 225 21.60 -27.78 1.57
N VAL A 226 22.33 -28.90 1.65
CA VAL A 226 23.25 -29.33 0.59
C VAL A 226 22.44 -29.85 -0.60
N LEU A 227 22.62 -29.23 -1.77
CA LEU A 227 21.89 -29.52 -3.01
C LEU A 227 22.38 -30.79 -3.73
N ALA A 228 23.62 -31.21 -3.47
CA ALA A 228 24.25 -32.37 -4.07
C ALA A 228 25.05 -33.14 -3.00
N GLU A 229 25.37 -34.41 -3.24
CA GLU A 229 26.19 -35.21 -2.30
C GLU A 229 27.60 -34.64 -2.09
N ALA A 230 28.07 -33.77 -3.00
CA ALA A 230 29.33 -33.05 -2.85
C ALA A 230 29.27 -32.07 -1.65
N PRO A 231 30.15 -32.23 -0.65
CA PRO A 231 30.19 -31.34 0.52
C PRO A 231 30.33 -29.87 0.09
N GLY A 232 29.46 -29.00 0.61
CA GLY A 232 29.55 -27.54 0.41
C GLY A 232 28.80 -26.96 -0.80
N VAL A 233 28.12 -27.78 -1.61
CA VAL A 233 27.24 -27.27 -2.69
C VAL A 233 25.86 -26.95 -2.13
N SER A 234 25.57 -25.67 -1.91
CA SER A 234 24.27 -25.15 -1.46
C SER A 234 23.77 -24.08 -2.42
N LEU A 235 22.50 -23.71 -2.31
CA LEU A 235 21.95 -22.60 -3.08
C LEU A 235 22.75 -21.31 -2.84
N ILE A 236 23.21 -21.08 -1.62
CA ILE A 236 24.01 -19.91 -1.25
C ILE A 236 25.37 -19.95 -1.92
N SER A 237 26.05 -21.11 -1.94
CA SER A 237 27.38 -21.21 -2.57
C SER A 237 27.28 -20.98 -4.07
N ILE A 238 26.23 -21.48 -4.74
CA ILE A 238 25.93 -21.18 -6.15
C ILE A 238 25.72 -19.67 -6.37
N LEU A 239 24.89 -19.02 -5.55
CA LEU A 239 24.61 -17.59 -5.67
C LEU A 239 25.80 -16.68 -5.34
N ARG A 240 26.88 -17.22 -4.76
CA ARG A 240 28.14 -16.49 -4.50
C ARG A 240 29.20 -16.74 -5.56
N GLN A 241 28.99 -17.70 -6.46
CA GLN A 241 29.93 -17.96 -7.53
C GLN A 241 30.11 -16.74 -8.44
N ARG A 242 31.36 -16.52 -8.86
CA ARG A 242 31.74 -15.49 -9.84
C ARG A 242 31.64 -16.00 -11.27
N GLU A 243 31.60 -17.31 -11.44
CA GLU A 243 31.45 -17.99 -12.71
C GLU A 243 30.29 -18.98 -12.60
N VAL A 244 29.29 -18.84 -13.47
CA VAL A 244 28.11 -19.70 -13.54
C VAL A 244 28.15 -20.48 -14.85
N CYS A 245 28.03 -21.81 -14.77
CA CYS A 245 28.07 -22.69 -15.92
C CYS A 245 26.68 -23.25 -16.24
N LEU A 246 26.21 -23.01 -17.48
CA LEU A 246 24.95 -23.54 -17.98
C LEU A 246 25.18 -24.44 -19.18
N VAL A 247 24.46 -25.55 -19.26
CA VAL A 247 24.38 -26.38 -20.46
C VAL A 247 23.04 -26.17 -21.14
N LEU A 248 23.02 -25.93 -22.44
CA LEU A 248 21.78 -25.78 -23.20
C LEU A 248 21.92 -26.26 -24.64
N ALA A 249 20.81 -26.68 -25.25
CA ALA A 249 20.77 -27.11 -26.64
C ALA A 249 20.42 -25.92 -27.56
N SER A 250 21.37 -25.47 -28.39
CA SER A 250 21.12 -24.39 -29.34
C SER A 250 22.12 -24.39 -30.50
N ASN A 251 22.02 -23.39 -31.37
CA ASN A 251 23.04 -23.10 -32.37
C ASN A 251 23.98 -22.00 -31.82
N VAL A 252 25.30 -22.21 -31.89
CA VAL A 252 26.32 -21.31 -31.32
C VAL A 252 26.12 -19.87 -31.77
N THR A 253 26.00 -19.64 -33.08
CA THR A 253 25.90 -18.30 -33.67
C THR A 253 24.62 -17.60 -33.19
N ASN A 254 23.51 -18.31 -33.20
CA ASN A 254 22.21 -17.78 -32.75
C ASN A 254 22.20 -17.44 -31.26
N LEU A 255 22.85 -18.26 -30.43
CA LEU A 255 22.94 -18.01 -28.99
C LEU A 255 23.87 -16.81 -28.69
N GLN A 256 25.02 -16.76 -29.33
CA GLN A 256 26.03 -15.72 -29.12
C GLN A 256 25.52 -14.35 -29.57
N ASP A 257 24.84 -14.28 -30.72
CA ASP A 257 24.17 -13.05 -31.19
C ASP A 257 23.10 -12.54 -30.22
N ARG A 258 22.44 -13.45 -29.50
CA ARG A 258 21.39 -13.10 -28.52
C ARG A 258 21.94 -12.72 -27.15
N LEU A 259 23.11 -13.23 -26.77
CA LEU A 259 23.78 -12.93 -25.50
C LEU A 259 24.69 -11.68 -25.59
N ASN A 260 25.30 -11.41 -26.75
CA ASN A 260 26.19 -10.26 -26.97
C ASN A 260 25.58 -8.87 -26.63
N PRO A 261 24.33 -8.53 -27.01
CA PRO A 261 23.76 -7.21 -26.71
C PRO A 261 23.40 -6.98 -25.23
N VAL A 262 23.57 -7.98 -24.36
CA VAL A 262 23.30 -7.89 -22.91
C VAL A 262 24.41 -7.12 -22.18
N SER A 263 25.61 -7.05 -22.75
CA SER A 263 26.80 -6.49 -22.10
C SER A 263 26.91 -4.95 -22.18
N SER A 264 26.18 -4.29 -23.09
CA SER A 264 26.45 -2.89 -23.49
C SER A 264 25.39 -1.84 -23.10
N VAL A 265 24.18 -2.22 -22.67
CA VAL A 265 23.09 -1.25 -22.40
C VAL A 265 23.09 -0.79 -20.93
N GLU A 266 22.93 0.51 -20.69
CA GLU A 266 22.78 1.09 -19.34
C GLU A 266 21.57 0.49 -18.61
N SER A 267 21.61 0.39 -17.29
CA SER A 267 20.45 -0.05 -16.51
C SER A 267 19.37 1.03 -16.55
N PHE A 268 18.12 0.63 -16.79
CA PHE A 268 17.01 1.56 -16.81
C PHE A 268 16.92 2.27 -15.47
N SER A 269 16.80 3.59 -15.52
CA SER A 269 16.41 4.42 -14.40
C SER A 269 15.29 5.34 -14.86
N TYR A 270 14.32 5.58 -13.98
CA TYR A 270 13.30 6.56 -14.28
C TYR A 270 13.95 7.94 -14.43
N PRO A 271 13.62 8.71 -15.49
CA PRO A 271 14.28 9.97 -15.81
C PRO A 271 13.75 11.12 -14.93
N TYR A 272 13.55 10.90 -13.64
CA TYR A 272 12.99 11.90 -12.71
C TYR A 272 13.95 12.22 -11.56
N GLY A 273 15.23 11.89 -11.73
CA GLY A 273 16.29 12.20 -10.78
C GLY A 273 16.26 11.34 -9.51
N THR A 274 16.92 11.84 -8.48
CA THR A 274 17.06 11.19 -7.16
C THR A 274 16.45 11.99 -6.01
N GLU A 275 15.94 13.18 -6.30
CA GLU A 275 15.28 14.04 -5.33
C GLU A 275 13.76 13.90 -5.47
N HIS A 276 13.11 13.45 -4.38
CA HIS A 276 11.72 13.00 -4.40
C HIS A 276 10.79 13.80 -3.49
N ASP A 277 11.33 14.79 -2.78
CA ASP A 277 10.56 15.69 -1.92
C ASP A 277 9.51 16.50 -2.71
N TRP A 278 8.53 17.03 -1.99
CA TRP A 278 7.41 17.76 -2.57
C TRP A 278 7.85 19.14 -3.08
N ASP A 279 8.30 19.18 -4.33
CA ASP A 279 8.61 20.39 -5.08
C ASP A 279 7.92 20.32 -6.44
N LEU A 280 6.82 21.07 -6.57
CA LEU A 280 6.01 21.12 -7.80
C LEU A 280 6.71 21.83 -8.95
N GLU A 281 7.66 22.74 -8.68
CA GLU A 281 8.40 23.43 -9.73
C GLU A 281 9.43 22.49 -10.36
N ARG A 282 10.24 21.82 -9.52
CA ARG A 282 11.19 20.80 -9.97
C ARG A 282 10.47 19.65 -10.67
N ALA A 283 9.40 19.14 -10.05
CA ALA A 283 8.60 18.07 -10.66
C ALA A 283 8.01 18.51 -12.00
N GLY A 284 7.51 19.75 -12.10
CA GLY A 284 6.98 20.29 -13.36
C GLY A 284 7.99 20.29 -14.49
N LYS A 285 9.24 20.71 -14.23
CA LYS A 285 10.33 20.67 -15.22
C LYS A 285 10.59 19.25 -15.73
N LEU A 286 10.66 18.27 -14.83
CA LEU A 286 10.90 16.86 -15.18
C LEU A 286 9.70 16.23 -15.91
N ILE A 287 8.47 16.54 -15.48
CA ILE A 287 7.24 16.06 -16.11
C ILE A 287 7.15 16.54 -17.56
N GLU A 288 7.41 17.83 -17.81
CA GLU A 288 7.40 18.42 -19.15
C GLU A 288 8.47 17.79 -20.06
N GLN A 289 9.69 17.59 -19.55
CA GLN A 289 10.79 16.98 -20.31
C GLN A 289 10.53 15.54 -20.72
N HIS A 290 9.72 14.79 -19.95
CA HIS A 290 9.53 13.36 -20.12
C HIS A 290 8.11 12.95 -20.48
N LYS A 291 7.32 13.82 -21.13
CA LYS A 291 6.01 13.46 -21.69
C LYS A 291 6.13 12.34 -22.74
N SER A 292 5.13 11.46 -22.80
CA SER A 292 5.14 10.34 -23.76
C SER A 292 3.73 9.85 -24.10
N HIS A 293 3.55 9.31 -25.31
CA HIS A 293 2.35 8.57 -25.69
C HIS A 293 2.20 7.21 -24.98
N LYS A 294 3.18 6.82 -24.15
CA LYS A 294 3.17 5.57 -23.38
C LYS A 294 3.27 5.84 -21.87
N GLN A 295 2.44 5.12 -21.11
CA GLN A 295 2.60 4.95 -19.67
C GLN A 295 3.56 3.81 -19.39
N TYR A 296 4.31 3.93 -18.30
CA TYR A 296 5.15 2.85 -17.79
C TYR A 296 4.29 1.65 -17.39
N ASN A 297 4.79 0.45 -17.66
CA ASN A 297 4.17 -0.78 -17.21
C ASN A 297 4.31 -0.93 -15.70
N PRO A 298 3.28 -1.47 -15.05
CA PRO A 298 3.31 -1.69 -13.61
C PRO A 298 4.44 -2.65 -13.26
N VAL A 299 5.29 -2.22 -12.33
CA VAL A 299 6.37 -3.03 -11.76
C VAL A 299 6.00 -3.38 -10.32
N TYR A 300 6.21 -4.65 -9.97
CA TYR A 300 5.89 -5.23 -8.66
C TYR A 300 7.13 -5.50 -7.80
N ARG A 301 8.33 -5.27 -8.35
CA ARG A 301 9.63 -5.50 -7.71
C ARG A 301 10.62 -4.44 -8.14
N PHE A 302 11.31 -3.82 -7.20
CA PHE A 302 12.26 -2.76 -7.49
C PHE A 302 13.68 -3.21 -7.16
N GLN A 303 14.61 -2.89 -8.05
CA GLN A 303 16.02 -3.25 -7.89
C GLN A 303 16.68 -2.39 -6.81
N ASP A 304 16.32 -1.11 -6.76
CA ASP A 304 16.91 -0.10 -5.90
C ASP A 304 15.84 0.82 -5.30
N ASP A 305 16.23 1.53 -4.23
CA ASP A 305 15.35 2.43 -3.51
C ASP A 305 14.92 3.63 -4.37
N ASN A 306 15.79 4.14 -5.26
CA ASN A 306 15.47 5.30 -6.09
C ASN A 306 14.34 5.00 -7.08
N SER A 307 14.45 3.88 -7.79
CA SER A 307 13.42 3.40 -8.71
C SER A 307 12.10 3.12 -8.00
N HIS A 308 12.15 2.55 -6.80
CA HIS A 308 10.98 2.35 -5.96
C HIS A 308 10.32 3.69 -5.61
N ILE A 309 11.04 4.61 -4.98
CA ILE A 309 10.48 5.88 -4.50
C ILE A 309 10.00 6.73 -5.68
N CYS A 310 10.76 6.82 -6.77
CA CYS A 310 10.35 7.52 -7.98
C CYS A 310 8.99 7.03 -8.51
N ALA A 311 8.78 5.72 -8.61
CA ALA A 311 7.52 5.18 -9.12
C ALA A 311 6.31 5.50 -8.22
N ILE A 312 6.56 5.71 -6.92
CA ILE A 312 5.55 6.07 -5.94
C ILE A 312 5.28 7.57 -5.95
N THR A 313 6.31 8.40 -5.88
CA THR A 313 6.14 9.86 -5.79
C THR A 313 5.60 10.42 -7.10
N GLN A 314 6.11 9.98 -8.24
CA GLN A 314 5.65 10.46 -9.54
C GLN A 314 4.21 10.05 -9.86
N CYS A 315 3.71 8.92 -9.34
CA CYS A 315 2.31 8.56 -9.56
C CYS A 315 1.34 9.50 -8.83
N VAL A 316 1.74 10.04 -7.67
CA VAL A 316 0.97 11.02 -6.88
C VAL A 316 1.11 12.42 -7.48
N VAL A 317 2.34 12.88 -7.72
CA VAL A 317 2.60 14.25 -8.22
C VAL A 317 1.94 14.47 -9.58
N GLN A 318 2.11 13.53 -10.52
CA GLN A 318 1.51 13.65 -11.85
C GLN A 318 -0.02 13.54 -11.84
N ASP A 319 -0.63 13.01 -10.78
CA ASP A 319 -2.09 12.92 -10.65
C ASP A 319 -2.75 14.28 -10.40
N VAL A 320 -2.02 15.22 -9.82
CA VAL A 320 -2.54 16.55 -9.46
C VAL A 320 -1.86 17.71 -10.17
N TYR A 321 -0.63 17.51 -10.67
CA TYR A 321 0.15 18.58 -11.30
C TYR A 321 -0.63 19.33 -12.38
N TRP A 322 -1.27 18.61 -13.31
CA TRP A 322 -2.01 19.23 -14.41
C TRP A 322 -3.25 19.99 -13.94
N ILE A 323 -3.95 19.48 -12.92
CA ILE A 323 -5.11 20.16 -12.33
C ILE A 323 -4.66 21.48 -11.68
N ILE A 324 -3.49 21.50 -11.04
CA ILE A 324 -2.91 22.72 -10.46
C ILE A 324 -2.52 23.72 -11.55
N GLN A 325 -1.94 23.27 -12.67
CA GLN A 325 -1.64 24.15 -13.80
C GLN A 325 -2.91 24.71 -14.44
N ASP A 326 -3.97 23.91 -14.55
CA ASP A 326 -5.26 24.35 -15.08
C ASP A 326 -5.91 25.39 -14.17
N ALA A 327 -5.91 25.15 -12.85
CA ALA A 327 -6.37 26.13 -11.86
C ALA A 327 -5.60 27.47 -11.98
N LYS A 328 -4.27 27.41 -12.11
CA LYS A 328 -3.44 28.61 -12.33
C LYS A 328 -3.82 29.34 -13.62
N ARG A 329 -4.01 28.62 -14.74
CA ARG A 329 -4.43 29.23 -16.01
C ARG A 329 -5.79 29.91 -15.87
N ILE A 330 -6.77 29.23 -15.27
CA ILE A 330 -8.11 29.77 -15.04
C ILE A 330 -8.07 31.04 -14.16
N SER A 331 -7.20 31.08 -13.14
CA SER A 331 -7.05 32.25 -12.25
C SER A 331 -6.51 33.50 -12.95
N THR A 332 -5.92 33.34 -14.14
CA THR A 332 -5.40 34.45 -14.97
C THR A 332 -6.36 34.89 -16.08
N GLU A 333 -7.44 34.13 -16.31
CA GLU A 333 -8.42 34.41 -17.35
C GLU A 333 -9.61 35.20 -16.77
N TYR A 334 -9.69 36.48 -17.13
CA TYR A 334 -10.78 37.36 -16.74
C TYR A 334 -11.93 37.30 -17.74
N HIS A 335 -13.14 37.09 -17.22
CA HIS A 335 -14.39 37.03 -17.98
C HIS A 335 -15.35 38.12 -17.52
N GLU A 336 -16.25 38.57 -18.40
CA GLU A 336 -17.31 39.50 -18.00
C GLU A 336 -18.21 38.86 -16.93
N ALA A 337 -18.53 39.65 -15.90
CA ALA A 337 -19.32 39.21 -14.77
C ALA A 337 -20.28 40.30 -14.29
N TYR A 338 -21.42 39.87 -13.75
CA TYR A 338 -22.43 40.75 -13.17
C TYR A 338 -23.05 40.17 -11.89
N PHE A 339 -23.72 41.03 -11.12
CA PHE A 339 -24.14 40.75 -9.76
C PHE A 339 -25.67 40.75 -9.65
N VAL A 340 -26.21 39.73 -8.98
CA VAL A 340 -27.65 39.57 -8.70
C VAL A 340 -27.86 39.39 -7.19
N PRO A 341 -28.70 40.20 -6.53
CA PRO A 341 -28.99 40.02 -5.11
C PRO A 341 -29.80 38.73 -4.88
N SER A 342 -29.45 37.96 -3.85
CA SER A 342 -30.17 36.71 -3.55
C SER A 342 -31.60 36.93 -3.06
N ALA A 343 -31.84 38.06 -2.38
CA ALA A 343 -33.14 38.58 -1.98
C ALA A 343 -32.99 40.10 -1.72
N PRO A 344 -34.10 40.87 -1.74
CA PRO A 344 -34.05 42.29 -1.39
C PRO A 344 -33.43 42.51 0.01
N GLY A 345 -32.39 43.34 0.10
CA GLY A 345 -31.69 43.63 1.37
C GLY A 345 -30.80 42.50 1.92
N SER A 346 -30.63 41.40 1.18
CA SER A 346 -29.75 40.30 1.60
C SER A 346 -28.28 40.67 1.45
N ALA A 347 -27.46 40.23 2.41
CA ALA A 347 -26.00 40.30 2.30
C ALA A 347 -25.41 39.24 1.35
N ASN A 348 -26.22 38.27 0.91
CA ASN A 348 -25.79 37.22 0.00
C ASN A 348 -26.05 37.62 -1.46
N TRP A 349 -25.08 37.38 -2.31
CA TRP A 349 -25.10 37.74 -3.73
C TRP A 349 -24.84 36.51 -4.61
N PHE A 350 -25.36 36.58 -5.82
CA PHE A 350 -24.96 35.71 -6.92
C PHE A 350 -24.08 36.49 -7.89
N VAL A 351 -22.94 35.90 -8.25
CA VAL A 351 -22.05 36.42 -9.29
C VAL A 351 -22.18 35.51 -10.49
N VAL A 352 -22.63 36.07 -11.61
CA VAL A 352 -22.74 35.34 -12.88
C VAL A 352 -21.51 35.68 -13.73
N VAL A 353 -20.67 34.68 -13.99
CA VAL A 353 -19.44 34.79 -14.79
C VAL A 353 -19.70 34.19 -16.17
N MET A 354 -19.56 35.01 -17.21
CA MET A 354 -19.85 34.66 -18.59
C MET A 354 -18.64 33.98 -19.23
N LEU A 355 -18.50 32.69 -18.95
CA LEU A 355 -17.48 31.84 -19.57
C LEU A 355 -17.82 31.59 -21.04
N ASP A 356 -16.85 31.15 -21.84
CA ASP A 356 -17.06 30.71 -23.22
C ASP A 356 -17.67 29.30 -23.29
N LYS A 357 -18.39 28.99 -24.38
CA LYS A 357 -19.02 27.66 -24.60
C LYS A 357 -18.04 26.49 -24.48
N ASP A 358 -16.80 26.72 -24.89
CA ASP A 358 -15.74 25.72 -24.94
C ASP A 358 -14.92 25.66 -23.66
N PHE A 359 -15.13 26.58 -22.71
CA PHE A 359 -14.31 26.73 -21.51
C PHE A 359 -14.29 25.43 -20.67
N ARG A 360 -15.48 24.92 -20.32
CA ARG A 360 -15.62 23.71 -19.50
C ARG A 360 -15.60 22.42 -20.30
N THR A 361 -16.06 22.47 -21.54
CA THR A 361 -16.36 21.27 -22.35
C THR A 361 -15.20 20.88 -23.25
N VAL A 362 -14.33 21.83 -23.60
CA VAL A 362 -13.16 21.60 -24.45
C VAL A 362 -11.89 21.96 -23.69
N LYS A 363 -11.72 23.22 -23.30
CA LYS A 363 -10.46 23.78 -22.79
C LYS A 363 -10.01 23.18 -21.45
N PHE A 364 -10.93 23.07 -20.49
CA PHE A 364 -10.65 22.56 -19.14
C PHE A 364 -11.47 21.30 -18.81
N SER A 365 -11.94 20.57 -19.81
CA SER A 365 -12.82 19.41 -19.64
C SER A 365 -12.28 18.31 -18.74
N ALA A 366 -10.96 18.09 -18.74
CA ALA A 366 -10.31 17.09 -17.91
C ALA A 366 -10.20 17.50 -16.44
N ALA A 367 -9.95 18.78 -16.16
CA ALA A 367 -9.76 19.31 -14.80
C ALA A 367 -11.08 19.76 -14.15
N TRP A 368 -12.04 20.26 -14.94
CA TRP A 368 -13.27 20.87 -14.46
C TRP A 368 -14.06 20.02 -13.46
N PRO A 369 -14.25 18.69 -13.65
CA PRO A 369 -14.94 17.87 -12.65
C PRO A 369 -14.29 17.92 -11.26
N THR A 370 -12.95 17.95 -11.19
CA THR A 370 -12.24 18.04 -9.91
C THR A 370 -12.23 19.47 -9.36
N LEU A 371 -12.14 20.47 -10.22
CA LEU A 371 -12.16 21.88 -9.81
C LEU A 371 -13.55 22.32 -9.31
N ALA A 372 -14.62 21.80 -9.91
CA ALA A 372 -16.00 22.10 -9.51
C ALA A 372 -16.32 21.61 -8.10
N ASP A 373 -15.71 20.50 -7.68
CA ASP A 373 -15.83 19.92 -6.33
C ASP A 373 -14.92 20.62 -5.29
N CYS A 374 -14.19 21.67 -5.67
CA CYS A 374 -13.28 22.39 -4.77
C CYS A 374 -14.07 23.11 -3.67
N GLU A 375 -13.70 22.89 -2.40
CA GLU A 375 -14.34 23.54 -1.25
C GLU A 375 -13.88 25.00 -1.06
N ASP A 376 -12.70 25.36 -1.57
CA ASP A 376 -12.12 26.71 -1.45
C ASP A 376 -12.01 27.37 -2.82
N ILE A 377 -13.07 28.06 -3.22
CA ILE A 377 -13.16 28.80 -4.48
C ILE A 377 -13.22 30.28 -4.17
N HIS A 378 -12.48 31.05 -4.95
CA HIS A 378 -12.36 32.48 -4.84
C HIS A 378 -12.65 33.14 -6.19
N LEU A 379 -13.17 34.37 -6.17
CA LEU A 379 -13.33 35.21 -7.34
C LEU A 379 -12.44 36.44 -7.19
N SER A 380 -11.49 36.60 -8.10
CA SER A 380 -10.73 37.84 -8.26
C SER A 380 -11.53 38.77 -9.17
N LEU A 381 -12.08 39.84 -8.60
CA LEU A 381 -12.95 40.77 -9.30
C LEU A 381 -12.21 42.08 -9.60
N LYS A 382 -12.45 42.64 -10.78
CA LYS A 382 -11.86 43.89 -11.25
C LYS A 382 -12.91 44.74 -11.98
N VAL A 383 -12.88 46.05 -11.77
CA VAL A 383 -13.68 46.99 -12.57
C VAL A 383 -13.04 47.13 -13.96
N ASN A 384 -13.84 46.97 -15.00
CA ASN A 384 -13.35 47.04 -16.38
C ASN A 384 -12.92 48.47 -16.72
N GLY A 385 -11.71 48.62 -17.30
CA GLY A 385 -11.11 49.92 -17.60
C GLY A 385 -10.29 50.56 -16.47
N GLU A 386 -10.33 50.05 -15.23
CA GLU A 386 -9.52 50.57 -14.12
C GLU A 386 -8.19 49.80 -13.97
N THR A 387 -7.12 50.47 -13.56
CA THR A 387 -5.78 49.87 -13.35
C THR A 387 -5.49 49.50 -11.90
N SER A 388 -6.26 49.98 -10.93
CA SER A 388 -6.01 49.75 -9.49
C SER A 388 -7.13 49.01 -8.79
N GLY A 389 -6.79 47.86 -8.21
CA GLY A 389 -7.60 47.14 -7.21
C GLY A 389 -8.32 45.91 -7.74
N THR A 390 -7.78 44.72 -7.49
CA THR A 390 -8.54 43.48 -7.51
C THR A 390 -9.09 43.21 -6.11
N VAL A 391 -10.35 42.79 -6.01
CA VAL A 391 -10.92 42.30 -4.75
C VAL A 391 -11.09 40.78 -4.83
N ASP A 392 -10.79 40.09 -3.74
CA ASP A 392 -10.82 38.63 -3.65
C ASP A 392 -11.99 38.18 -2.77
N TRP A 393 -12.98 37.53 -3.37
CA TRP A 393 -14.18 37.07 -2.66
C TRP A 393 -14.27 35.55 -2.62
N LYS A 394 -14.34 35.00 -1.41
CA LYS A 394 -14.63 33.57 -1.20
C LYS A 394 -16.06 33.25 -1.66
N CYS A 395 -16.22 32.17 -2.39
CA CYS A 395 -17.49 31.81 -3.03
C CYS A 395 -17.77 30.30 -3.00
N SER A 396 -18.95 29.93 -3.48
CA SER A 396 -19.31 28.53 -3.75
C SER A 396 -19.99 28.42 -5.10
N LEU A 397 -19.55 27.45 -5.92
CA LEU A 397 -20.12 27.18 -7.24
C LEU A 397 -21.55 26.64 -7.09
N MET A 398 -22.49 27.13 -7.89
CA MET A 398 -23.88 26.71 -7.89
C MET A 398 -24.17 25.77 -9.08
N GLU A 399 -24.55 24.53 -8.79
CA GLU A 399 -24.85 23.52 -9.83
C GLU A 399 -26.21 23.71 -10.50
N HIS A 400 -27.22 24.18 -9.76
CA HIS A 400 -28.61 24.32 -10.20
C HIS A 400 -29.14 25.75 -10.05
N PRO A 401 -28.60 26.73 -10.80
CA PRO A 401 -29.01 28.13 -10.70
C PRO A 401 -30.51 28.35 -11.00
N GLU A 402 -31.11 27.52 -11.86
CA GLU A 402 -32.53 27.56 -12.23
C GLU A 402 -33.49 27.31 -11.04
N SER A 403 -33.01 26.66 -9.98
CA SER A 403 -33.78 26.40 -8.77
C SER A 403 -33.99 27.65 -7.90
N ARG A 404 -33.30 28.76 -8.20
CA ARG A 404 -33.34 30.00 -7.41
C ARG A 404 -34.24 31.06 -8.05
N PRO A 405 -35.30 31.54 -7.34
CA PRO A 405 -36.22 32.55 -7.89
C PRO A 405 -35.54 33.83 -8.41
N ALA A 406 -34.52 34.31 -7.70
CA ALA A 406 -33.77 35.52 -8.08
C ALA A 406 -33.03 35.38 -9.44
N LEU A 407 -32.69 34.15 -9.86
CA LEU A 407 -31.96 33.90 -11.10
C LEU A 407 -32.89 33.56 -12.27
N GLN A 408 -34.17 33.24 -12.03
CA GLN A 408 -35.13 32.93 -13.11
C GLN A 408 -35.41 34.13 -14.03
N ALA A 409 -35.27 35.35 -13.51
CA ALA A 409 -35.39 36.59 -14.28
C ALA A 409 -34.16 36.88 -15.17
N HIS A 410 -33.09 36.10 -15.02
CA HIS A 410 -31.85 36.22 -15.77
C HIS A 410 -31.72 35.01 -16.71
N ALA A 411 -31.70 35.24 -18.02
CA ALA A 411 -31.53 34.17 -19.01
C ALA A 411 -30.07 33.67 -19.01
N ILE A 412 -29.71 32.85 -18.01
CA ILE A 412 -28.35 32.33 -17.81
C ILE A 412 -28.07 31.22 -18.82
N GLU A 413 -27.03 31.38 -19.63
CA GLU A 413 -26.62 30.34 -20.56
C GLU A 413 -25.99 29.15 -19.84
N LYS A 414 -26.20 27.94 -20.37
CA LYS A 414 -25.73 26.67 -19.77
C LYS A 414 -24.23 26.64 -19.45
N HIS A 415 -23.43 27.39 -20.21
CA HIS A 415 -21.98 27.40 -20.10
C HIS A 415 -21.45 28.47 -19.13
N TRP A 416 -22.30 29.40 -18.65
CA TRP A 416 -21.93 30.39 -17.65
C TRP A 416 -21.78 29.76 -16.25
N ALA A 417 -21.03 30.44 -15.38
CA ALA A 417 -20.85 30.04 -13.99
C ALA A 417 -21.66 30.93 -13.07
N VAL A 418 -22.30 30.34 -12.07
CA VAL A 418 -22.98 31.08 -11.02
C VAL A 418 -22.32 30.75 -9.71
N PHE A 419 -21.89 31.78 -8.99
CA PHE A 419 -21.26 31.64 -7.69
C PHE A 419 -22.12 32.33 -6.64
N SER A 420 -22.29 31.69 -5.48
CA SER A 420 -22.84 32.33 -4.30
C SER A 420 -21.71 32.95 -3.49
N VAL A 421 -21.89 34.21 -3.09
CA VAL A 421 -20.90 34.99 -2.35
C VAL A 421 -21.57 35.72 -1.18
N VAL A 422 -20.83 35.86 -0.09
CA VAL A 422 -21.16 36.78 1.01
C VAL A 422 -20.02 37.79 1.10
N PRO A 423 -20.13 38.95 0.44
CA PRO A 423 -19.08 39.95 0.44
C PRO A 423 -18.83 40.47 1.86
N ASN A 424 -17.56 40.68 2.21
CA ASN A 424 -17.24 41.41 3.43
C ASN A 424 -17.68 42.88 3.27
N ALA A 425 -18.27 43.47 4.32
CA ALA A 425 -18.80 44.83 4.29
C ALA A 425 -17.76 45.86 3.83
N LYS A 426 -16.48 45.69 4.23
CA LYS A 426 -15.38 46.58 3.81
C LYS A 426 -15.00 46.46 2.33
N ASP A 427 -15.23 45.30 1.73
CA ASP A 427 -14.88 45.03 0.32
C ASP A 427 -16.04 45.40 -0.61
N ALA A 428 -17.28 45.22 -0.14
CA ALA A 428 -18.49 45.68 -0.82
C ALA A 428 -18.58 47.22 -0.93
N GLU A 429 -18.06 47.96 0.06
CA GLU A 429 -18.00 49.43 0.04
C GLU A 429 -16.93 49.98 -0.92
N LYS A 430 -15.86 49.21 -1.17
CA LYS A 430 -14.72 49.62 -2.02
C LYS A 430 -14.87 49.21 -3.48
N PHE A 431 -15.64 48.16 -3.75
CA PHE A 431 -15.87 47.67 -5.11
C PHE A 431 -17.18 48.24 -5.66
N ALA A 432 -17.12 48.99 -6.75
CA ALA A 432 -18.28 49.62 -7.39
C ALA A 432 -19.19 48.55 -8.06
N MET A 433 -19.95 47.80 -7.25
CA MET A 433 -20.90 46.80 -7.72
C MET A 433 -22.02 47.46 -8.52
N LYS A 434 -22.02 47.23 -9.83
CA LYS A 434 -23.20 47.49 -10.66
C LYS A 434 -24.15 46.30 -10.53
N VAL A 435 -25.31 46.55 -9.92
CA VAL A 435 -26.36 45.54 -9.70
C VAL A 435 -27.27 45.49 -10.93
N HIS A 436 -27.60 44.28 -11.37
CA HIS A 436 -28.52 44.07 -12.48
C HIS A 436 -29.79 43.37 -11.98
N THR A 437 -30.94 43.95 -12.28
CA THR A 437 -32.25 43.47 -11.82
C THR A 437 -33.04 42.69 -12.86
N SER A 438 -32.59 42.69 -14.13
CA SER A 438 -33.25 41.94 -15.21
C SER A 438 -32.28 41.49 -16.31
N ALA A 439 -32.67 40.46 -17.08
CA ALA A 439 -31.95 40.03 -18.27
C ALA A 439 -31.81 41.13 -19.35
N LEU A 440 -32.76 42.06 -19.44
CA LEU A 440 -32.74 43.18 -20.38
C LEU A 440 -31.65 44.19 -20.05
N ASP A 441 -31.40 44.42 -18.75
CA ASP A 441 -30.36 45.34 -18.29
C ASP A 441 -28.96 44.80 -18.59
N VAL A 442 -28.77 43.49 -18.39
CA VAL A 442 -27.50 42.82 -18.69
C VAL A 442 -27.23 42.78 -20.20
N LYS A 443 -28.23 42.46 -21.04
CA LYS A 443 -28.07 42.38 -22.51
C LYS A 443 -27.57 43.67 -23.15
N LYS A 444 -27.84 44.84 -22.56
CA LYS A 444 -27.35 46.13 -23.04
C LYS A 444 -25.87 46.36 -22.73
N ASP A 445 -25.38 45.71 -21.68
CA ASP A 445 -24.02 45.91 -21.16
C ASP A 445 -23.03 44.81 -21.63
N ILE A 446 -23.51 43.63 -22.05
CA ILE A 446 -22.65 42.55 -22.60
C ILE A 446 -21.84 43.06 -23.81
N GLY A 447 -20.52 42.83 -23.78
CA GLY A 447 -19.61 43.25 -24.86
C GLY A 447 -19.43 44.76 -25.02
N SER A 448 -20.06 45.58 -24.16
CA SER A 448 -19.92 47.04 -24.17
C SER A 448 -18.71 47.54 -23.38
N GLY A 449 -18.00 46.64 -22.69
CA GLY A 449 -16.92 46.98 -21.76
C GLY A 449 -17.38 47.57 -20.43
N ARG A 450 -18.70 47.59 -20.17
CA ARG A 450 -19.29 48.16 -18.94
C ARG A 450 -19.51 47.16 -17.81
N LEU A 451 -19.31 45.88 -18.08
CA LEU A 451 -19.42 44.83 -17.08
C LEU A 451 -18.11 44.67 -16.34
N ASN A 452 -18.20 44.20 -15.09
CA ASN A 452 -17.04 43.89 -14.29
C ASN A 452 -16.34 42.65 -14.84
N LEU A 453 -15.09 42.46 -14.47
CA LEU A 453 -14.31 41.28 -14.84
C LEU A 453 -14.12 40.38 -13.62
N ALA A 454 -14.24 39.08 -13.81
CA ALA A 454 -13.99 38.07 -12.79
C ALA A 454 -13.06 37.00 -13.33
N ALA A 455 -12.04 36.64 -12.54
CA ALA A 455 -11.26 35.42 -12.72
C ALA A 455 -11.58 34.44 -11.59
N ILE A 456 -11.63 33.15 -11.92
CA ILE A 456 -11.96 32.10 -10.95
C ILE A 456 -10.65 31.54 -10.37
N ASP A 457 -10.48 31.61 -9.05
CA ASP A 457 -9.32 31.09 -8.35
C ASP A 457 -9.71 29.82 -7.56
N PHE A 458 -9.22 28.67 -8.00
CA PHE A 458 -9.41 27.39 -7.31
C PHE A 458 -8.22 27.13 -6.38
N ARG A 459 -8.44 27.26 -5.07
CA ARG A 459 -7.39 27.03 -4.06
C ARG A 459 -7.35 25.56 -3.66
N LEU A 460 -6.68 24.77 -4.47
CA LEU A 460 -6.59 23.32 -4.29
C LEU A 460 -5.81 22.95 -3.03
N ASP A 461 -6.43 22.16 -2.16
CA ASP A 461 -5.76 21.56 -1.02
C ASP A 461 -4.92 20.35 -1.47
N THR A 462 -3.60 20.54 -1.51
CA THR A 462 -2.63 19.51 -1.92
C THR A 462 -1.92 18.86 -0.73
N ARG A 463 -2.39 19.13 0.50
CA ARG A 463 -1.75 18.61 1.72
C ARG A 463 -1.75 17.08 1.78
N ASP A 464 -2.76 16.43 1.19
CA ASP A 464 -2.85 14.97 1.17
C ASP A 464 -1.84 14.35 0.20
N GLU A 465 -1.68 14.92 -0.99
CA GLU A 465 -0.67 14.48 -1.96
C GLU A 465 0.75 14.73 -1.46
N GLN A 466 0.99 15.90 -0.86
CA GLN A 466 2.25 16.21 -0.20
C GLN A 466 2.58 15.17 0.88
N ARG A 467 1.61 14.88 1.77
CA ARG A 467 1.77 13.85 2.82
C ARG A 467 2.14 12.48 2.22
N LYS A 468 1.50 12.08 1.12
CA LYS A 468 1.78 10.81 0.45
C LYS A 468 3.22 10.76 -0.09
N VAL A 469 3.68 11.85 -0.71
CA VAL A 469 5.07 11.96 -1.20
C VAL A 469 6.06 11.93 -0.03
N GLU A 470 5.79 12.67 1.04
CA GLU A 470 6.62 12.67 2.27
C GLU A 470 6.70 11.28 2.91
N ALA A 471 5.59 10.54 2.96
CA ALA A 471 5.54 9.18 3.48
C ALA A 471 6.41 8.22 2.65
N ALA A 472 6.39 8.32 1.32
CA ALA A 472 7.29 7.56 0.46
C ALA A 472 8.77 7.93 0.69
N CYS A 473 9.06 9.22 0.87
CA CYS A 473 10.42 9.69 1.15
C CYS A 473 10.98 9.17 2.49
N LYS A 474 10.14 8.72 3.44
CA LYS A 474 10.61 8.05 4.67
C LYS A 474 11.28 6.70 4.42
N LEU A 475 11.15 6.13 3.22
CA LEU A 475 11.85 4.93 2.80
C LEU A 475 13.14 5.22 2.02
N LEU A 476 13.62 6.47 1.98
CA LEU A 476 14.95 6.77 1.46
C LEU A 476 16.05 6.34 2.45
N PRO A 477 17.25 5.95 1.99
CA PRO A 477 18.35 5.55 2.87
C PRO A 477 18.72 6.56 3.96
N GLY A 478 18.60 7.87 3.68
CA GLY A 478 18.91 8.95 4.61
C GLY A 478 17.74 9.44 5.47
N ALA A 479 16.60 8.76 5.45
CA ALA A 479 15.44 9.16 6.24
C ALA A 479 15.65 8.92 7.75
N LEU A 480 14.95 9.70 8.58
CA LEU A 480 14.87 9.46 10.03
C LEU A 480 13.85 8.36 10.36
N PRO A 481 14.04 7.61 11.46
CA PRO A 481 13.09 6.59 11.89
C PRO A 481 11.73 7.20 12.28
N THR A 482 10.64 6.52 11.96
CA THR A 482 9.28 6.98 12.24
C THR A 482 8.72 6.49 13.57
N ASN A 483 9.44 5.68 14.34
CA ASN A 483 8.97 5.10 15.59
C ASN A 483 9.99 5.32 16.71
N LEU A 484 10.17 6.59 17.10
CA LEU A 484 11.13 7.05 18.11
C LEU A 484 10.91 6.44 19.51
N GLY A 485 9.71 5.93 19.79
CA GLY A 485 9.46 5.19 21.04
C GLY A 485 10.30 3.92 21.20
N LEU A 486 10.87 3.41 20.10
CA LEU A 486 11.84 2.30 20.15
C LEU A 486 13.26 2.76 20.51
N THR A 487 13.51 4.07 20.58
CA THR A 487 14.86 4.67 20.60
C THR A 487 15.18 5.44 21.88
N HIS A 488 14.18 5.83 22.71
CA HIS A 488 14.40 6.64 23.92
C HIS A 488 13.74 6.06 25.18
N GLY A 489 14.54 5.89 26.24
CA GLY A 489 14.10 5.37 27.53
C GLY A 489 13.31 6.39 28.37
N HIS A 490 12.01 6.18 28.50
CA HIS A 490 11.21 6.55 29.68
C HIS A 490 9.80 5.92 29.58
N PHE A 491 9.39 5.12 30.55
CA PHE A 491 7.98 4.80 30.82
C PHE A 491 7.74 4.86 32.34
N PRO A 492 6.93 5.80 32.85
CA PRO A 492 6.40 5.70 34.20
C PRO A 492 5.14 4.83 34.19
N GLY A 493 5.17 3.76 34.99
CA GLY A 493 3.98 3.08 35.51
C GLY A 493 3.32 2.01 34.62
N ALA A 494 3.90 0.80 34.56
CA ALA A 494 3.14 -0.44 34.58
C ALA A 494 4.04 -1.64 34.93
N SER A 495 3.56 -2.47 35.85
CA SER A 495 4.15 -3.73 36.26
C SER A 495 3.98 -4.80 35.16
N LEU A 496 5.02 -4.99 34.34
CA LEU A 496 5.23 -6.18 33.50
C LEU A 496 6.65 -6.74 33.75
N ASP A 497 6.84 -8.03 33.46
CA ASP A 497 8.03 -8.87 33.64
C ASP A 497 9.40 -8.11 33.54
N PRO A 498 10.30 -8.22 34.54
CA PRO A 498 11.62 -7.56 34.55
C PRO A 498 12.51 -7.85 33.35
N SER A 499 12.31 -8.96 32.62
CA SER A 499 13.17 -9.38 31.50
C SER A 499 12.88 -8.69 30.17
N LEU A 500 11.71 -8.07 30.01
CA LEU A 500 11.28 -7.39 28.78
C LEU A 500 11.34 -5.86 28.86
N ARG A 501 11.79 -5.32 30.00
CA ARG A 501 11.80 -3.86 30.26
C ARG A 501 12.91 -3.10 29.51
N ASP A 502 13.91 -3.79 28.97
CA ASP A 502 15.20 -3.15 28.62
C ASP A 502 15.83 -3.54 27.27
N VAL A 503 15.07 -3.90 26.23
CA VAL A 503 15.66 -3.98 24.88
C VAL A 503 15.52 -2.62 24.18
N ARG A 504 16.43 -1.70 24.52
CA ARG A 504 16.63 -0.46 23.76
C ARG A 504 17.33 -0.83 22.45
N LEU A 505 16.72 -0.51 21.31
CA LEU A 505 17.43 -0.66 20.05
C LEU A 505 18.47 0.45 19.94
N THR A 506 19.71 0.06 19.68
CA THR A 506 20.80 0.96 19.28
C THR A 506 20.46 1.62 17.95
N THR A 507 21.09 2.78 17.68
CA THR A 507 20.98 3.45 16.37
C THR A 507 21.31 2.51 15.21
N ALA A 508 22.31 1.64 15.39
CA ALA A 508 22.71 0.66 14.38
C ALA A 508 21.63 -0.40 14.09
N GLU A 509 20.90 -0.86 15.10
CA GLU A 509 19.79 -1.81 14.95
C GLU A 509 18.56 -1.15 14.30
N ILE A 510 18.30 0.12 14.63
CA ILE A 510 17.21 0.88 14.00
C ILE A 510 17.50 1.08 12.52
N GLU A 511 18.72 1.50 12.17
CA GLU A 511 19.15 1.63 10.77
C GLU A 511 19.07 0.29 10.02
N ASP A 512 19.41 -0.81 10.68
CA ASP A 512 19.33 -2.15 10.10
C ASP A 512 17.88 -2.57 9.84
N ARG A 513 16.96 -2.27 10.77
CA ARG A 513 15.51 -2.44 10.58
C ARG A 513 14.97 -1.54 9.48
N MET A 514 15.48 -0.33 9.34
CA MET A 514 15.10 0.56 8.23
C MET A 514 15.56 0.00 6.89
N ASP A 515 16.74 -0.61 6.83
CA ASP A 515 17.23 -1.30 5.64
C ASP A 515 16.44 -2.57 5.30
N LEU A 516 16.02 -3.32 6.32
CA LEU A 516 15.11 -4.45 6.17
C LEU A 516 13.74 -3.98 5.66
N CYS A 517 13.21 -2.88 6.20
CA CYS A 517 11.94 -2.28 5.78
C CYS A 517 11.97 -1.84 4.31
N ARG A 518 13.06 -1.19 3.87
CA ARG A 518 13.25 -0.85 2.44
C ARG A 518 13.30 -2.09 1.57
N SER A 519 14.00 -3.14 2.00
CA SER A 519 14.08 -4.42 1.27
C SER A 519 12.71 -5.11 1.18
N PHE A 520 11.90 -5.05 2.24
CA PHE A 520 10.52 -5.52 2.24
C PHE A 520 9.66 -4.77 1.21
N TRP A 521 9.65 -3.43 1.23
CA TRP A 521 8.81 -2.64 0.32
C TRP A 521 9.30 -2.63 -1.14
N ARG A 522 10.57 -2.92 -1.39
CA ARG A 522 11.08 -3.18 -2.75
C ARG A 522 10.48 -4.47 -3.34
N CYS A 523 10.00 -5.41 -2.52
CA CYS A 523 9.37 -6.66 -2.94
C CYS A 523 10.25 -7.58 -3.81
N ALA A 524 11.56 -7.29 -3.91
CA ALA A 524 12.49 -8.07 -4.69
C ALA A 524 13.02 -9.30 -3.93
N GLY A 525 12.92 -9.33 -2.59
CA GLY A 525 13.53 -10.36 -1.74
C GLY A 525 14.62 -9.77 -0.85
N PHE A 526 15.29 -10.63 -0.09
CA PHE A 526 16.13 -10.22 1.05
C PHE A 526 17.62 -10.50 0.86
N TRP A 527 18.06 -11.00 -0.31
CA TRP A 527 19.47 -11.31 -0.59
C TRP A 527 20.43 -10.17 -0.20
N SER A 528 20.14 -8.95 -0.64
CA SER A 528 21.01 -7.78 -0.39
C SER A 528 21.14 -7.41 1.09
N TRP A 529 20.11 -7.65 1.90
CA TRP A 529 20.13 -7.39 3.34
C TRP A 529 20.75 -8.57 4.10
N MET A 530 20.36 -9.80 3.77
CA MET A 530 20.84 -11.03 4.43
C MET A 530 22.34 -11.26 4.26
N ASN A 531 22.93 -10.77 3.16
CA ASN A 531 24.35 -10.92 2.86
C ASN A 531 25.25 -9.83 3.48
N LYS A 532 24.69 -8.85 4.21
CA LYS A 532 25.49 -7.85 4.94
C LYS A 532 26.10 -8.48 6.21
N PRO A 533 27.30 -8.06 6.64
CA PRO A 533 27.90 -8.54 7.90
C PRO A 533 27.06 -8.11 9.09
N ARG A 534 26.81 -8.99 10.07
CA ARG A 534 26.01 -8.63 11.26
C ARG A 534 26.65 -7.45 12.00
N ARG A 535 25.82 -6.52 12.49
CA ARG A 535 26.28 -5.27 13.14
C ARG A 535 26.54 -5.42 14.64
N ASP A 536 26.12 -6.53 15.25
CA ASP A 536 26.35 -6.84 16.66
C ASP A 536 27.64 -7.66 16.86
N LEU A 537 28.35 -7.43 17.97
CA LEU A 537 29.62 -8.10 18.30
C LEU A 537 29.49 -9.63 18.36
N THR A 538 28.39 -10.12 18.95
CA THR A 538 28.10 -11.56 19.07
C THR A 538 27.86 -12.19 17.69
N GLY A 539 27.03 -11.55 16.85
CA GLY A 539 26.79 -12.00 15.48
C GLY A 539 28.01 -11.92 14.56
N ALA A 540 28.90 -10.94 14.76
CA ALA A 540 30.17 -10.86 14.03
C ALA A 540 31.14 -11.99 14.43
N MET A 541 31.19 -12.36 15.72
CA MET A 541 32.02 -13.47 16.23
C MET A 541 31.45 -14.85 15.83
N GLU A 542 30.13 -15.01 15.78
CA GLU A 542 29.46 -16.22 15.25
C GLU A 542 29.71 -16.40 13.74
N GLN A 543 29.73 -15.31 12.97
CA GLN A 543 30.07 -15.35 11.54
C GLN A 543 31.54 -15.73 11.28
N LEU A 544 32.45 -15.39 12.20
CA LEU A 544 33.86 -15.77 12.11
C LEU A 544 34.13 -17.23 12.52
N SER A 545 33.28 -17.83 13.36
CA SER A 545 33.53 -19.15 13.97
C SER A 545 32.97 -20.35 13.19
N LEU A 546 32.03 -20.15 12.24
CA LEU A 546 31.29 -21.23 11.56
C LEU A 546 31.51 -21.30 10.04
N GLY A 547 32.52 -20.60 9.51
CA GLY A 547 32.85 -20.59 8.08
C GLY A 547 31.85 -19.81 7.22
N ASP A 548 32.15 -19.72 5.93
CA ASP A 548 31.52 -18.86 4.91
C ASP A 548 29.98 -19.03 4.71
N ALA A 549 29.23 -19.80 5.51
CA ALA A 549 27.84 -20.15 5.22
C ALA A 549 26.74 -19.24 5.80
N ASN A 550 27.03 -18.30 6.70
CA ASN A 550 25.98 -17.66 7.52
C ASN A 550 25.38 -16.36 6.94
N LEU A 551 24.25 -16.50 6.23
CA LEU A 551 23.34 -15.39 5.95
C LEU A 551 22.58 -14.96 7.23
N ARG A 552 22.19 -13.69 7.31
CA ARG A 552 21.33 -13.21 8.40
C ARG A 552 19.94 -13.84 8.29
N PRO A 553 19.36 -14.42 9.35
CA PRO A 553 18.02 -14.97 9.31
C PRO A 553 16.97 -13.85 9.28
N LEU A 554 15.81 -14.14 8.68
CA LEU A 554 14.63 -13.29 8.79
C LEU A 554 13.83 -13.68 10.03
N GLU A 555 13.29 -12.68 10.73
CA GLU A 555 12.47 -12.90 11.92
C GLU A 555 11.17 -13.62 11.56
N VAL A 556 10.75 -14.58 12.39
CA VAL A 556 9.43 -15.21 12.33
C VAL A 556 8.71 -14.88 13.63
N VAL A 557 7.59 -14.17 13.50
CA VAL A 557 6.87 -13.58 14.63
C VAL A 557 5.62 -14.41 14.92
N ASN A 558 5.42 -14.78 16.19
CA ASN A 558 4.23 -15.47 16.66
C ASN A 558 3.24 -14.47 17.28
N TYR A 559 2.07 -14.29 16.68
CA TYR A 559 1.03 -13.36 17.16
C TYR A 559 0.31 -13.88 18.42
N LEU A 560 0.49 -15.15 18.77
CA LEU A 560 -0.10 -15.80 19.94
C LEU A 560 0.95 -16.06 21.04
N ALA A 561 2.15 -15.47 20.93
CA ALA A 561 3.17 -15.58 21.95
C ALA A 561 2.71 -14.94 23.28
N GLY A 562 2.87 -15.65 24.39
CA GLY A 562 2.43 -15.18 25.71
C GLY A 562 0.90 -15.15 25.91
N VAL A 563 0.13 -15.69 24.97
CA VAL A 563 -1.33 -15.87 25.09
C VAL A 563 -1.59 -17.23 25.74
N ASP A 564 -2.19 -17.21 26.94
CA ASP A 564 -2.62 -18.42 27.64
C ASP A 564 -3.72 -19.18 26.87
N ASP A 565 -3.89 -20.47 27.16
CA ASP A 565 -4.78 -21.33 26.38
C ASP A 565 -6.25 -20.89 26.46
N ARG A 566 -6.69 -20.36 27.59
CA ARG A 566 -8.07 -19.87 27.76
C ARG A 566 -8.33 -18.65 26.90
N LEU A 567 -7.39 -17.71 26.85
CA LEU A 567 -7.49 -16.53 25.98
C LEU A 567 -7.36 -16.93 24.50
N ARG A 568 -6.50 -17.89 24.20
CA ARG A 568 -6.35 -18.44 22.84
C ARG A 568 -7.66 -19.06 22.35
N ASP A 569 -8.33 -19.85 23.20
CA ASP A 569 -9.59 -20.50 22.88
C ASP A 569 -10.73 -19.49 22.69
N ALA A 570 -10.84 -18.49 23.58
CA ALA A 570 -11.81 -17.40 23.44
C ALA A 570 -11.58 -16.61 22.14
N LEU A 571 -10.31 -16.31 21.81
CA LEU A 571 -9.92 -15.54 20.63
C LEU A 571 -10.19 -16.30 19.33
N LEU A 572 -9.71 -17.54 19.21
CA LEU A 572 -9.93 -18.37 18.03
C LEU A 572 -11.39 -18.84 17.95
N GLY A 573 -12.12 -18.89 19.07
CA GLY A 573 -13.54 -19.17 19.16
C GLY A 573 -14.40 -18.24 18.30
N GLN A 574 -13.95 -16.99 18.10
CA GLN A 574 -14.60 -15.97 17.27
C GLN A 574 -14.50 -16.26 15.76
N ALA A 575 -13.59 -17.14 15.34
CA ALA A 575 -13.53 -17.61 13.96
C ALA A 575 -14.54 -18.75 13.72
N LEU A 576 -14.94 -18.94 12.46
CA LEU A 576 -15.74 -20.09 12.06
C LEU A 576 -15.04 -21.40 12.48
N PRO A 577 -15.78 -22.46 12.87
CA PRO A 577 -15.19 -23.70 13.38
C PRO A 577 -14.09 -24.29 12.48
N LYS A 578 -14.28 -24.26 11.15
CA LYS A 578 -13.32 -24.76 10.17
C LYS A 578 -12.03 -23.92 10.06
N ASP A 579 -12.09 -22.65 10.48
CA ASP A 579 -11.00 -21.69 10.34
C ASP A 579 -10.17 -21.59 11.63
N ARG A 580 -10.66 -22.10 12.77
CA ARG A 580 -10.00 -21.93 14.08
C ARG A 580 -8.58 -22.48 14.12
N GLU A 581 -8.40 -23.75 13.76
CA GLU A 581 -7.10 -24.42 13.78
C GLU A 581 -6.15 -23.88 12.67
N PRO A 582 -6.58 -23.75 11.40
CA PRO A 582 -5.72 -23.17 10.36
C PRO A 582 -5.31 -21.72 10.66
N LEU A 583 -6.22 -20.91 11.22
CA LEU A 583 -5.92 -19.54 11.63
C LEU A 583 -4.94 -19.53 12.81
N GLY A 584 -5.11 -20.39 13.80
CA GLY A 584 -4.16 -20.51 14.91
C GLY A 584 -2.74 -20.86 14.43
N LYS A 585 -2.63 -21.86 13.52
CA LYS A 585 -1.37 -22.22 12.86
C LYS A 585 -0.81 -21.04 12.05
N TYR A 586 -1.66 -20.32 11.33
CA TYR A 586 -1.27 -19.12 10.60
C TYR A 586 -0.66 -18.09 11.55
N LEU A 587 -1.37 -17.70 12.61
CA LEU A 587 -0.90 -16.68 13.55
C LEU A 587 0.36 -17.08 14.33
N SER A 588 0.67 -18.37 14.42
CA SER A 588 1.84 -18.86 15.16
C SER A 588 3.21 -18.54 14.54
N ALA A 589 3.27 -18.27 13.23
CA ALA A 589 4.54 -18.10 12.52
C ALA A 589 4.40 -17.18 11.30
N ARG A 590 4.54 -15.86 11.50
CA ARG A 590 4.48 -14.84 10.45
C ARG A 590 5.88 -14.32 10.10
N PRO A 591 6.38 -14.57 8.87
CA PRO A 591 7.62 -13.98 8.38
C PRO A 591 7.57 -12.45 8.49
N LEU A 592 8.57 -11.87 9.16
CA LEU A 592 8.69 -10.44 9.47
C LEU A 592 7.50 -9.85 10.24
N GLY A 593 6.66 -10.69 10.86
CA GLY A 593 5.41 -10.25 11.47
C GLY A 593 4.43 -9.66 10.45
N VAL A 594 4.46 -10.12 9.20
CA VAL A 594 3.51 -9.69 8.16
C VAL A 594 2.43 -10.76 7.98
N ALA A 595 1.18 -10.35 8.16
CA ALA A 595 -0.01 -11.17 7.95
C ALA A 595 -0.94 -10.52 6.92
N MET A 596 -1.58 -11.33 6.08
CA MET A 596 -2.54 -10.87 5.10
C MET A 596 -3.77 -11.77 5.12
N VAL A 597 -4.96 -11.19 5.06
CA VAL A 597 -6.22 -11.93 4.90
C VAL A 597 -6.98 -11.46 3.66
N THR A 598 -7.43 -12.41 2.85
CA THR A 598 -8.24 -12.16 1.66
C THR A 598 -9.45 -13.07 1.58
N GLY A 599 -10.42 -12.71 0.74
CA GLY A 599 -11.69 -13.42 0.59
C GLY A 599 -12.74 -12.57 -0.12
N GLY A 600 -13.76 -13.23 -0.67
CA GLY A 600 -14.84 -12.55 -1.38
C GLY A 600 -15.65 -11.57 -0.50
N PRO A 601 -16.54 -10.78 -1.09
CA PRO A 601 -17.50 -9.97 -0.34
C PRO A 601 -18.33 -10.83 0.62
N GLY A 602 -18.45 -10.42 1.90
CA GLY A 602 -19.21 -11.16 2.92
C GLY A 602 -18.53 -12.39 3.53
N PHE A 603 -17.24 -12.63 3.26
CA PHE A 603 -16.52 -13.81 3.80
C PHE A 603 -16.02 -13.62 5.25
N GLY A 604 -16.27 -12.46 5.87
CA GLY A 604 -15.81 -12.18 7.23
C GLY A 604 -14.35 -11.72 7.34
N LYS A 605 -13.78 -11.14 6.28
CA LYS A 605 -12.39 -10.60 6.27
C LYS A 605 -12.10 -9.70 7.47
N THR A 606 -12.93 -8.69 7.69
CA THR A 606 -12.76 -7.73 8.80
C THR A 606 -12.87 -8.42 10.17
N THR A 607 -13.67 -9.49 10.31
CA THR A 607 -13.75 -10.27 11.55
C THR A 607 -12.43 -11.00 11.81
N VAL A 608 -11.89 -11.72 10.82
CA VAL A 608 -10.59 -12.38 10.96
C VAL A 608 -9.48 -11.37 11.19
N LEU A 609 -9.51 -10.23 10.51
CA LEU A 609 -8.58 -9.13 10.73
C LEU A 609 -8.68 -8.58 12.17
N ALA A 610 -9.88 -8.48 12.74
CA ALA A 610 -10.06 -8.09 14.13
C ALA A 610 -9.49 -9.13 15.12
N ILE A 611 -9.66 -10.43 14.85
CA ILE A 611 -9.02 -11.52 15.63
C ILE A 611 -7.49 -11.36 15.59
N MET A 612 -6.91 -11.10 14.41
CA MET A 612 -5.48 -10.80 14.28
C MET A 612 -5.08 -9.55 15.09
N GLY A 613 -5.90 -8.49 15.04
CA GLY A 613 -5.68 -7.26 15.78
C GLY A 613 -5.66 -7.48 17.30
N ILE A 614 -6.61 -8.24 17.85
CA ILE A 614 -6.65 -8.56 19.28
C ILE A 614 -5.45 -9.43 19.69
N ALA A 615 -5.07 -10.43 18.88
CA ALA A 615 -3.83 -11.20 19.08
C ALA A 615 -2.60 -10.27 19.14
N MET A 616 -2.46 -9.39 18.15
CA MET A 616 -1.37 -8.43 18.06
C MET A 616 -1.35 -7.47 19.25
N ARG A 617 -2.51 -6.96 19.67
CA ARG A 617 -2.63 -6.09 20.85
C ARG A 617 -2.14 -6.81 22.11
N ARG A 618 -2.50 -8.08 22.28
CA ARG A 618 -2.07 -8.88 23.43
C ARG A 618 -0.57 -9.14 23.45
N THR A 619 -0.01 -9.43 22.29
CA THR A 619 1.39 -9.89 22.13
C THR A 619 2.40 -8.75 22.02
N PHE A 620 2.08 -7.69 21.28
CA PHE A 620 3.02 -6.60 20.97
C PHE A 620 2.75 -5.29 21.73
N GLY A 621 1.56 -5.14 22.33
CA GLY A 621 1.14 -3.88 22.96
C GLY A 621 0.30 -3.02 22.02
N HIS A 622 0.36 -1.69 22.17
CA HIS A 622 -0.58 -0.76 21.50
C HIS A 622 -0.67 -0.94 19.99
N LEU A 623 -1.92 -0.99 19.50
CA LEU A 623 -2.25 -1.28 18.11
C LEU A 623 -2.72 -0.02 17.37
N LEU A 624 -2.03 0.32 16.27
CA LEU A 624 -2.51 1.32 15.33
C LEU A 624 -3.38 0.66 14.27
N CYS A 625 -4.59 1.16 14.06
CA CYS A 625 -5.50 0.67 13.02
C CYS A 625 -5.77 1.74 11.97
N SER A 626 -5.85 1.34 10.69
CA SER A 626 -6.08 2.26 9.58
C SER A 626 -6.84 1.61 8.42
N GLY A 627 -7.23 2.43 7.45
CA GLY A 627 -7.90 2.07 6.21
C GLY A 627 -7.96 3.26 5.25
N PRO A 628 -8.40 3.06 3.99
CA PRO A 628 -8.37 4.08 2.94
C PRO A 628 -9.42 5.19 3.13
N SER A 629 -10.45 4.98 3.97
CA SER A 629 -11.55 5.94 4.16
C SER A 629 -12.03 5.97 5.61
N ASN A 630 -12.74 7.04 5.98
CA ASN A 630 -13.35 7.14 7.31
C ASN A 630 -14.32 5.98 7.59
N ALA A 631 -15.09 5.56 6.59
CA ALA A 631 -16.03 4.44 6.72
C ALA A 631 -15.31 3.11 6.99
N ALA A 632 -14.23 2.84 6.26
CA ALA A 632 -13.42 1.63 6.49
C ALA A 632 -12.84 1.60 7.91
N VAL A 633 -12.27 2.72 8.37
CA VAL A 633 -11.69 2.79 9.72
C VAL A 633 -12.75 2.69 10.81
N SER A 634 -13.93 3.31 10.63
CA SER A 634 -15.03 3.19 11.59
C SER A 634 -15.58 1.75 11.67
N ASN A 635 -15.72 1.06 10.53
CA ASN A 635 -16.14 -0.34 10.49
C ASN A 635 -15.11 -1.27 11.15
N LEU A 636 -13.82 -1.04 10.92
CA LEU A 636 -12.73 -1.77 11.58
C LEU A 636 -12.75 -1.55 13.09
N ALA A 637 -12.87 -0.31 13.55
CA ALA A 637 -12.94 0.03 14.98
C ALA A 637 -14.13 -0.67 15.66
N LEU A 638 -15.32 -0.61 15.06
CA LEU A 638 -16.50 -1.30 15.55
C LEU A 638 -16.27 -2.81 15.64
N ARG A 639 -15.63 -3.42 14.62
CA ARG A 639 -15.38 -4.86 14.63
C ARG A 639 -14.37 -5.27 15.71
N LEU A 640 -13.34 -4.46 15.93
CA LEU A 640 -12.36 -4.68 17.00
C LEU A 640 -12.98 -4.59 18.39
N ASP A 641 -13.84 -3.59 18.63
CA ASP A 641 -14.55 -3.42 19.90
C ASP A 641 -15.51 -4.60 20.17
N LEU A 642 -16.26 -5.03 19.15
CA LEU A 642 -17.16 -6.19 19.25
C LEU A 642 -16.38 -7.47 19.55
N VAL A 643 -15.38 -7.81 18.73
CA VAL A 643 -14.58 -9.03 18.93
C VAL A 643 -13.84 -8.99 20.27
N GLY A 644 -13.25 -7.85 20.64
CA GLY A 644 -12.58 -7.68 21.92
C GLY A 644 -13.54 -7.85 23.11
N THR A 645 -14.77 -7.36 22.99
CA THR A 645 -15.81 -7.51 24.01
C THR A 645 -16.23 -8.97 24.18
N GLU A 646 -16.50 -9.69 23.10
CA GLU A 646 -16.88 -11.12 23.18
C GLU A 646 -15.73 -11.99 23.71
N VAL A 647 -14.48 -11.74 23.27
CA VAL A 647 -13.31 -12.44 23.81
C VAL A 647 -13.15 -12.19 25.31
N CYS A 648 -13.32 -10.95 25.76
CA CYS A 648 -13.27 -10.60 27.18
C CYS A 648 -14.37 -11.32 27.99
N LYS A 649 -15.60 -11.33 27.48
CA LYS A 649 -16.73 -12.01 28.10
C LYS A 649 -16.52 -13.52 28.20
N GLU A 650 -16.05 -14.17 27.14
CA GLU A 650 -15.74 -15.61 27.14
C GLU A 650 -14.58 -15.92 28.09
N TYR A 651 -13.52 -15.10 28.08
CA TYR A 651 -12.39 -15.27 28.98
C TYR A 651 -12.80 -15.13 30.45
N ASN A 652 -13.67 -14.17 30.78
CA ASN A 652 -14.14 -13.93 32.15
C ASN A 652 -15.29 -14.84 32.59
N ALA A 653 -15.81 -15.71 31.71
CA ALA A 653 -16.95 -16.58 32.04
C ALA A 653 -16.66 -17.47 33.27
N GLY A 654 -17.49 -17.34 34.31
CA GLY A 654 -17.31 -18.10 35.56
C GLY A 654 -16.27 -17.53 36.53
N LYS A 655 -15.67 -16.36 36.26
CA LYS A 655 -14.88 -15.59 37.24
C LYS A 655 -15.79 -14.67 38.04
N ALA A 656 -15.51 -14.49 39.34
CA ALA A 656 -16.18 -13.49 40.17
C ALA A 656 -15.89 -12.06 39.67
N GLU A 657 -16.69 -11.05 40.05
CA GLU A 657 -16.51 -9.66 39.60
C GLU A 657 -15.24 -9.01 40.15
N ASP A 658 -14.80 -9.42 41.35
CA ASP A 658 -13.63 -8.92 42.07
C ASP A 658 -12.35 -9.75 41.82
N ASP A 659 -12.41 -10.74 40.92
CA ASP A 659 -11.27 -11.58 40.57
C ASP A 659 -10.18 -10.76 39.86
N GLY A 660 -9.00 -10.62 40.49
CA GLY A 660 -7.87 -9.88 39.95
C GLY A 660 -7.26 -10.44 38.66
N THR A 661 -7.66 -11.65 38.25
CA THR A 661 -7.24 -12.29 36.99
C THR A 661 -8.20 -12.03 35.83
N ARG A 662 -9.29 -11.28 36.04
CA ARG A 662 -10.21 -10.90 34.96
C ARG A 662 -9.46 -10.11 33.88
N LEU A 663 -9.79 -10.41 32.64
CA LEU A 663 -9.36 -9.58 31.51
C LEU A 663 -10.20 -8.30 31.51
N ARG A 664 -9.53 -7.15 31.42
CA ARG A 664 -10.19 -5.88 31.15
C ARG A 664 -10.32 -5.68 29.64
N ARG A 665 -11.42 -5.06 29.21
CA ARG A 665 -11.66 -4.69 27.82
C ARG A 665 -10.64 -3.64 27.38
N TRP A 666 -10.14 -3.80 26.17
CA TRP A 666 -9.25 -2.84 25.54
C TRP A 666 -10.02 -1.58 25.12
N LEU A 667 -9.44 -0.41 25.40
CA LEU A 667 -9.97 0.87 24.95
C LEU A 667 -9.71 1.06 23.45
N VAL A 668 -10.77 0.89 22.64
CA VAL A 668 -10.76 1.15 21.20
C VAL A 668 -11.21 2.58 20.93
N VAL A 669 -10.35 3.40 20.31
CA VAL A 669 -10.64 4.81 20.02
C VAL A 669 -10.60 5.08 18.52
N ARG A 670 -11.68 5.63 17.97
CA ARG A 670 -11.77 6.15 16.60
C ARG A 670 -11.38 7.64 16.58
N ALA A 671 -10.17 7.93 16.11
CA ALA A 671 -9.63 9.29 16.09
C ALA A 671 -10.05 10.10 14.85
N PHE A 672 -10.55 11.31 15.10
CA PHE A 672 -10.79 12.37 14.13
C PHE A 672 -9.95 13.60 14.48
N ARG A 673 -9.89 14.59 13.57
CA ARG A 673 -9.15 15.84 13.83
C ARG A 673 -9.73 16.56 15.06
N SER A 674 -8.90 17.29 15.81
CA SER A 674 -9.30 17.91 17.08
C SER A 674 -10.41 18.95 16.93
N ASP A 675 -10.41 19.68 15.82
CA ASP A 675 -11.48 20.61 15.42
C ASP A 675 -12.81 19.87 15.22
N GLN A 676 -12.79 18.72 14.53
CA GLN A 676 -13.96 17.89 14.27
C GLN A 676 -14.54 17.30 15.56
N ASN A 677 -13.70 16.84 16.50
CA ASN A 677 -14.18 16.34 17.80
C ASN A 677 -14.85 17.46 18.62
N LEU A 678 -14.30 18.67 18.63
CA LEU A 678 -14.93 19.80 19.30
C LEU A 678 -16.23 20.23 18.62
N GLU A 679 -16.25 20.28 17.30
CA GLU A 679 -17.45 20.61 16.53
C GLU A 679 -18.56 19.59 16.81
N LEU A 680 -18.21 18.30 16.91
CA LEU A 680 -19.14 17.23 17.26
C LEU A 680 -19.78 17.47 18.63
N ILE A 681 -18.99 17.82 19.66
CA ILE A 681 -19.50 18.18 20.99
C ILE A 681 -20.46 19.38 20.88
N GLN A 682 -20.06 20.45 20.19
CA GLN A 682 -20.85 21.66 20.08
C GLN A 682 -22.19 21.41 19.37
N ARG A 683 -22.19 20.58 18.32
CA ARG A 683 -23.40 20.20 17.58
C ARG A 683 -24.36 19.37 18.45
N ILE A 684 -23.84 18.34 19.14
CA ILE A 684 -24.65 17.47 20.00
C ILE A 684 -25.23 18.26 21.18
N LEU A 685 -24.41 19.04 21.88
CA LEU A 685 -24.85 19.82 23.05
C LEU A 685 -25.67 21.06 22.66
N GLY A 686 -25.56 21.54 21.41
CA GLY A 686 -26.37 22.64 20.88
C GLY A 686 -27.80 22.20 20.54
N ASN A 687 -27.97 20.97 20.06
CA ASN A 687 -29.27 20.41 19.66
C ASN A 687 -29.49 19.01 20.24
N PRO A 688 -29.59 18.87 21.57
CA PRO A 688 -29.50 17.58 22.23
C PRO A 688 -30.74 16.69 22.07
N GLU A 689 -31.86 17.21 21.56
CA GLU A 689 -33.06 16.41 21.22
C GLU A 689 -33.01 15.82 19.80
N ASN A 690 -32.37 16.53 18.85
CA ASN A 690 -32.33 16.15 17.43
C ASN A 690 -30.91 15.79 16.94
N TRP A 691 -30.01 15.45 17.87
CA TRP A 691 -28.60 15.24 17.57
C TRP A 691 -28.37 14.07 16.59
N MET A 692 -29.17 12.99 16.66
CA MET A 692 -29.04 11.84 15.76
C MET A 692 -29.33 12.21 14.30
N ASP A 693 -30.41 12.94 14.03
CA ASP A 693 -30.78 13.39 12.68
C ASP A 693 -29.70 14.28 12.06
N MET A 694 -29.02 15.08 12.89
CA MET A 694 -27.89 15.90 12.45
C MET A 694 -26.66 15.05 12.10
N LEU A 695 -26.40 13.98 12.85
CA LEU A 695 -25.27 13.09 12.58
C LEU A 695 -25.50 12.19 11.37
N LEU A 696 -26.74 11.73 11.13
CA LEU A 696 -27.13 10.98 9.93
C LEU A 696 -26.88 11.78 8.64
N LYS A 697 -26.96 13.11 8.71
CA LYS A 697 -26.65 14.02 7.59
C LYS A 697 -25.15 14.35 7.49
N SER A 698 -24.32 13.88 8.42
CA SER A 698 -22.90 14.17 8.45
C SER A 698 -22.07 12.93 8.06
N LYS A 699 -20.85 13.16 7.59
CA LYS A 699 -19.89 12.09 7.31
C LYS A 699 -19.25 11.47 8.57
N TRP A 700 -19.67 11.91 9.77
CA TRP A 700 -19.02 11.60 11.04
C TRP A 700 -19.88 10.68 11.91
N THR A 701 -19.24 9.67 12.52
CA THR A 701 -19.86 8.74 13.46
C THR A 701 -19.44 9.08 14.89
N LEU A 702 -20.39 9.16 15.83
CA LEU A 702 -20.07 9.38 17.25
C LEU A 702 -19.35 8.17 17.86
N HIS A 703 -19.81 6.96 17.55
CA HIS A 703 -19.39 5.72 18.22
C HIS A 703 -17.86 5.53 18.27
N LEU A 704 -17.34 5.14 19.43
CA LEU A 704 -15.92 4.93 19.76
C LEU A 704 -14.99 6.14 19.60
N THR A 705 -15.49 7.33 19.26
CA THR A 705 -14.66 8.55 19.26
C THR A 705 -14.24 8.96 20.68
N PRO A 706 -13.21 9.81 20.83
CA PRO A 706 -12.93 10.42 22.13
C PRO A 706 -14.14 11.12 22.75
N VAL A 707 -15.02 11.71 21.91
CA VAL A 707 -16.27 12.34 22.34
C VAL A 707 -17.26 11.31 22.90
N PHE A 708 -17.37 10.14 22.25
CA PHE A 708 -18.20 9.05 22.74
C PHE A 708 -17.73 8.55 24.09
N TRP A 709 -16.44 8.28 24.25
CA TRP A 709 -15.90 7.81 25.54
C TRP A 709 -16.05 8.86 26.65
N LEU A 710 -15.87 10.15 26.32
CA LEU A 710 -16.16 11.22 27.27
C LEU A 710 -17.63 11.22 27.72
N PHE A 711 -18.57 10.97 26.81
CA PHE A 711 -19.99 10.87 27.14
C PHE A 711 -20.35 9.59 27.91
N VAL A 712 -19.73 8.44 27.63
CA VAL A 712 -19.87 7.22 28.42
C VAL A 712 -19.43 7.47 29.86
N VAL A 713 -18.25 8.09 30.01
CA VAL A 713 -17.67 8.45 31.30
C VAL A 713 -18.52 9.51 32.04
N MET A 714 -19.29 10.36 31.35
CA MET A 714 -20.21 11.30 32.01
C MET A 714 -21.57 10.68 32.40
N GLY A 715 -21.86 9.43 32.02
CA GLY A 715 -23.22 8.89 32.14
C GLY A 715 -24.24 9.61 31.26
N SER A 716 -23.81 10.05 30.07
CA SER A 716 -24.58 10.88 29.16
C SER A 716 -25.79 10.16 28.55
N ARG A 717 -26.85 10.92 28.24
CA ARG A 717 -28.02 10.41 27.52
C ARG A 717 -27.73 10.04 26.06
N PHE A 718 -26.63 10.51 25.50
CA PHE A 718 -26.27 10.26 24.09
C PHE A 718 -25.63 8.89 23.86
N THR A 719 -25.24 8.20 24.93
CA THR A 719 -24.60 6.88 24.88
C THR A 719 -25.36 5.87 25.72
N LYS A 720 -26.70 5.96 25.80
CA LYS A 720 -27.54 5.07 26.63
C LYS A 720 -27.35 3.58 26.36
N GLU A 721 -27.03 3.23 25.12
CA GLU A 721 -26.75 1.84 24.71
C GLU A 721 -25.43 1.30 25.26
N ARG A 722 -24.57 2.18 25.81
CA ARG A 722 -23.26 1.82 26.38
C ARG A 722 -22.96 2.65 27.63
N THR A 723 -23.12 2.05 28.80
CA THR A 723 -22.67 2.60 30.09
C THR A 723 -21.31 2.06 30.48
N LEU A 724 -20.56 2.74 31.35
CA LEU A 724 -19.30 2.25 31.90
C LEU A 724 -19.55 0.94 32.67
N GLN A 725 -18.83 -0.12 32.33
CA GLN A 725 -18.96 -1.48 32.89
C GLN A 725 -17.75 -1.80 33.78
N SER A 726 -17.87 -2.79 34.65
CA SER A 726 -16.78 -3.21 35.57
C SER A 726 -15.54 -3.74 34.86
N ASP A 727 -15.72 -4.42 33.73
CA ASP A 727 -14.61 -4.95 32.91
C ASP A 727 -13.94 -3.88 32.03
N ASP A 728 -14.38 -2.62 32.06
CA ASP A 728 -13.73 -1.56 31.29
C ASP A 728 -12.34 -1.21 31.85
N CYS A 729 -11.49 -0.61 31.02
CA CYS A 729 -10.11 -0.31 31.42
C CYS A 729 -10.07 0.69 32.58
N GLN A 730 -9.10 0.53 33.48
CA GLN A 730 -8.99 1.33 34.71
C GLN A 730 -8.96 2.83 34.43
N PHE A 731 -8.28 3.24 33.36
CA PHE A 731 -8.21 4.63 32.93
C PHE A 731 -9.60 5.29 32.78
N LEU A 732 -10.60 4.58 32.24
CA LEU A 732 -11.95 5.15 32.09
C LEU A 732 -12.65 5.35 33.45
N HIS A 733 -12.40 4.49 34.43
CA HIS A 733 -12.90 4.66 35.79
C HIS A 733 -12.23 5.84 36.49
N ASP A 734 -10.90 5.97 36.38
CA ASP A 734 -10.17 7.10 36.94
C ASP A 734 -10.61 8.42 36.28
N LEU A 735 -10.85 8.39 34.97
CA LEU A 735 -11.38 9.53 34.23
C LEU A 735 -12.81 9.87 34.64
N HIS A 736 -13.65 8.88 34.97
CA HIS A 736 -15.00 9.10 35.52
C HIS A 736 -14.94 9.89 36.81
N GLU A 737 -14.15 9.44 37.77
CA GLU A 737 -13.99 10.14 39.05
C GLU A 737 -13.52 11.58 38.84
N LYS A 738 -12.48 11.77 38.01
CA LYS A 738 -11.94 13.08 37.64
C LYS A 738 -13.00 13.99 37.00
N VAL A 739 -13.75 13.50 36.02
CA VAL A 739 -14.75 14.29 35.28
C VAL A 739 -15.94 14.65 36.15
N MET A 740 -16.33 13.80 37.10
CA MET A 740 -17.49 14.04 37.96
C MET A 740 -17.23 15.16 38.98
N ILE A 741 -16.00 15.27 39.49
CA ILE A 741 -15.63 16.31 40.47
C ILE A 741 -15.17 17.63 39.85
N TRP A 742 -14.80 17.66 38.56
CA TRP A 742 -14.25 18.87 37.92
C TRP A 742 -15.33 19.97 37.76
N PRO A 743 -15.22 21.13 38.43
CA PRO A 743 -16.28 22.15 38.40
C PRO A 743 -16.52 22.76 37.01
N GLU A 744 -15.47 22.97 36.22
CA GLU A 744 -15.58 23.58 34.88
C GLU A 744 -16.43 22.76 33.92
N LEU A 745 -16.50 21.43 34.09
CA LEU A 745 -17.31 20.54 33.25
C LEU A 745 -18.78 20.48 33.67
N ALA A 746 -19.18 21.10 34.79
CA ALA A 746 -20.55 21.04 35.30
C ALA A 746 -21.62 21.45 34.26
N PRO A 747 -21.44 22.54 33.46
CA PRO A 747 -22.40 22.89 32.43
C PRO A 747 -22.54 21.80 31.36
N VAL A 748 -21.41 21.21 30.94
CA VAL A 748 -21.41 20.13 29.93
C VAL A 748 -22.09 18.88 30.48
N ARG A 749 -21.78 18.49 31.72
CA ARG A 749 -22.44 17.34 32.37
C ARG A 749 -23.94 17.53 32.47
N GLN A 750 -24.41 18.68 32.97
CA GLN A 750 -25.83 18.96 33.11
C GLN A 750 -26.58 18.89 31.78
N ILE A 751 -26.00 19.40 30.69
CA ILE A 751 -26.58 19.30 29.35
C ILE A 751 -26.60 17.85 28.90
N ALA A 752 -25.49 17.13 29.05
CA ALA A 752 -25.35 15.74 28.61
C ALA A 752 -26.28 14.75 29.36
N THR A 753 -26.56 14.99 30.64
CA THR A 753 -27.42 14.13 31.49
C THR A 753 -28.90 14.53 31.50
N ALA A 754 -29.30 15.55 30.73
CA ALA A 754 -30.65 16.15 30.75
C ALA A 754 -31.05 16.76 32.10
N SER A 755 -30.07 17.13 32.93
CA SER A 755 -30.31 17.80 34.22
C SER A 755 -30.58 19.30 34.07
N THR A 756 -30.59 19.83 32.85
CA THR A 756 -30.92 21.22 32.52
C THR A 756 -31.62 21.32 31.17
N THR A 757 -32.39 22.38 30.97
CA THR A 757 -32.99 22.77 29.68
C THR A 757 -32.07 23.67 28.85
N LYS A 758 -30.95 24.14 29.42
CA LYS A 758 -29.94 24.92 28.69
C LYS A 758 -29.23 24.04 27.65
N THR A 759 -28.76 24.66 26.58
CA THR A 759 -27.93 24.06 25.54
C THR A 759 -26.58 24.76 25.47
N TRP A 760 -25.66 24.22 24.65
CA TRP A 760 -24.38 24.86 24.36
C TRP A 760 -24.53 26.32 23.92
N HIS A 761 -25.60 26.65 23.18
CA HIS A 761 -25.86 28.00 22.70
C HIS A 761 -26.17 28.99 23.82
N ASN A 762 -26.72 28.53 24.95
CA ASN A 762 -27.05 29.38 26.10
C ASN A 762 -25.85 29.72 27.00
N LEU A 763 -24.65 29.16 26.72
CA LEU A 763 -23.44 29.46 27.48
C LEU A 763 -22.81 30.79 27.03
N SER A 764 -22.15 31.51 27.95
CA SER A 764 -21.38 32.71 27.60
C SER A 764 -20.15 32.35 26.76
N GLU A 765 -19.66 33.28 25.94
CA GLU A 765 -18.46 33.03 25.11
C GLU A 765 -17.21 32.73 25.95
N ASP A 766 -17.05 33.40 27.10
CA ASP A 766 -15.96 33.11 28.04
C ASP A 766 -16.03 31.67 28.59
N ALA A 767 -17.24 31.19 28.91
CA ALA A 767 -17.44 29.82 29.36
C ALA A 767 -17.13 28.82 28.23
N LYS A 768 -17.61 29.10 27.01
CA LYS A 768 -17.30 28.26 25.83
C LYS A 768 -15.80 28.21 25.56
N HIS A 769 -15.08 29.33 25.68
CA HIS A 769 -13.64 29.38 25.46
C HIS A 769 -12.87 28.52 26.47
N ARG A 770 -13.19 28.62 27.77
CA ARG A 770 -12.58 27.77 28.82
C ARG A 770 -12.90 26.29 28.59
N LEU A 771 -14.17 25.97 28.35
CA LEU A 771 -14.62 24.60 28.06
C LEU A 771 -13.90 23.99 26.86
N ARG A 772 -13.74 24.73 25.75
CA ARG A 772 -13.01 24.22 24.58
C ARG A 772 -11.58 23.80 24.92
N LYS A 773 -10.88 24.52 25.79
CA LYS A 773 -9.52 24.15 26.22
C LYS A 773 -9.53 22.86 27.03
N VAL A 774 -10.39 22.76 28.04
CA VAL A 774 -10.50 21.56 28.88
C VAL A 774 -10.93 20.34 28.07
N LEU A 775 -11.94 20.49 27.20
CA LEU A 775 -12.43 19.41 26.35
C LEU A 775 -11.33 18.91 25.41
N LYS A 776 -10.52 19.79 24.80
CA LYS A 776 -9.37 19.36 23.98
C LYS A 776 -8.41 18.47 24.77
N VAL A 777 -8.08 18.86 26.01
CA VAL A 777 -7.18 18.09 26.88
C VAL A 777 -7.76 16.71 27.19
N LEU A 778 -9.03 16.62 27.56
CA LEU A 778 -9.69 15.34 27.87
C LEU A 778 -9.80 14.42 26.66
N LEU A 779 -10.15 14.97 25.49
CA LEU A 779 -10.23 14.21 24.24
C LEU A 779 -8.85 13.65 23.84
N LEU A 780 -7.80 14.45 24.04
CA LEU A 780 -6.43 14.00 23.83
C LEU A 780 -6.03 12.93 24.85
N GLU A 781 -6.35 13.11 26.13
CA GLU A 781 -6.05 12.16 27.20
C GLU A 781 -6.68 10.79 26.93
N ILE A 782 -7.93 10.75 26.46
CA ILE A 782 -8.60 9.52 26.02
C ILE A 782 -7.84 8.85 24.86
N ALA A 783 -7.45 9.63 23.85
CA ALA A 783 -6.75 9.07 22.70
C ALA A 783 -5.33 8.57 23.04
N GLN A 784 -4.60 9.26 23.92
CA GLN A 784 -3.26 8.85 24.34
C GLN A 784 -3.27 7.54 25.15
N ASN A 785 -4.33 7.29 25.91
CA ASN A 785 -4.51 6.07 26.69
C ASN A 785 -5.21 4.95 25.92
N ALA A 786 -5.42 5.12 24.61
CA ALA A 786 -6.03 4.08 23.79
C ALA A 786 -5.13 2.83 23.72
N ASP A 787 -5.74 1.67 23.93
CA ASP A 787 -5.10 0.38 23.65
C ASP A 787 -5.01 0.13 22.15
N ILE A 788 -6.06 0.55 21.44
CA ILE A 788 -6.23 0.40 20.00
C ILE A 788 -6.69 1.75 19.46
N LEU A 789 -5.87 2.37 18.61
CA LEU A 789 -6.16 3.69 18.04
C LEU A 789 -6.42 3.58 16.53
N CYS A 790 -7.64 3.90 16.11
CA CYS A 790 -8.13 3.76 14.74
C CYS A 790 -8.19 5.13 14.05
N MET A 791 -7.35 5.37 13.05
CA MET A 791 -7.26 6.64 12.32
C MET A 791 -7.01 6.45 10.83
N THR A 792 -7.37 7.44 10.01
CA THR A 792 -6.98 7.45 8.59
C THR A 792 -5.51 7.87 8.44
N PRO A 793 -4.85 7.55 7.31
CA PRO A 793 -3.48 7.98 7.05
C PRO A 793 -3.28 9.49 7.16
N ALA A 794 -4.24 10.27 6.65
CA ALA A 794 -4.24 11.72 6.75
C ALA A 794 -4.10 12.22 8.20
N VAL A 795 -4.92 11.69 9.11
CA VAL A 795 -4.92 12.05 10.54
C VAL A 795 -3.62 11.60 11.24
N SER A 796 -3.01 10.49 10.78
CA SER A 796 -1.81 9.92 11.39
C SER A 796 -0.49 10.66 11.12
N SER A 797 -0.50 11.63 10.20
CA SER A 797 0.72 12.14 9.56
C SER A 797 1.23 13.46 10.11
N LYS A 798 0.37 14.23 10.78
CA LYS A 798 0.69 15.55 11.31
C LYS A 798 0.01 15.75 12.65
N ASP A 799 0.77 16.26 13.61
CA ASP A 799 0.20 16.91 14.78
C ASP A 799 -0.27 18.30 14.35
N GLU A 800 -1.52 18.41 13.89
CA GLU A 800 -2.18 19.72 13.85
C GLU A 800 -2.31 20.21 15.31
N ASP A 801 -1.97 21.48 15.57
CA ASP A 801 -1.90 22.12 16.88
C ASP A 801 -2.76 21.41 17.95
N SER A 802 -2.12 20.50 18.72
CA SER A 802 -2.66 19.78 19.89
C SER A 802 -3.40 18.43 19.68
N ASN A 803 -3.32 17.75 18.53
CA ASN A 803 -3.98 16.43 18.38
C ASN A 803 -3.18 15.21 18.91
N GLY A 804 -1.85 15.32 19.02
CA GLY A 804 -0.94 14.31 19.59
C GLY A 804 -0.94 12.92 18.94
N TYR A 805 -1.61 12.74 17.80
CA TYR A 805 -1.74 11.43 17.16
C TYR A 805 -0.45 11.00 16.46
N LEU A 806 0.32 11.94 15.90
CA LEU A 806 1.63 11.63 15.33
C LEU A 806 2.55 11.17 16.46
N LYS A 807 2.59 11.92 17.57
CA LYS A 807 3.33 11.51 18.78
C LYS A 807 2.94 10.09 19.25
N TRP A 808 1.64 9.79 19.35
CA TRP A 808 1.18 8.45 19.73
C TRP A 808 1.66 7.37 18.75
N LYS A 809 1.58 7.61 17.43
CA LYS A 809 2.10 6.69 16.42
C LYS A 809 3.61 6.47 16.57
N GLN A 810 4.37 7.54 16.80
CA GLN A 810 5.83 7.47 16.85
C GLN A 810 6.34 6.87 18.16
N GLU A 811 5.68 7.15 19.29
CA GLU A 811 6.16 6.80 20.62
C GLU A 811 5.47 5.57 21.22
N THR A 812 4.18 5.36 20.91
CA THR A 812 3.32 4.39 21.61
C THR A 812 2.98 3.16 20.77
N ALA A 813 2.68 3.33 19.47
CA ALA A 813 2.31 2.20 18.61
C ALA A 813 3.43 1.14 18.54
N ARG A 814 3.05 -0.14 18.58
CA ARG A 814 3.97 -1.29 18.49
C ARG A 814 3.64 -2.25 17.37
N CYS A 815 2.43 -2.15 16.82
CA CYS A 815 1.99 -2.97 15.70
C CYS A 815 0.89 -2.25 14.91
N VAL A 816 0.65 -2.67 13.67
CA VAL A 816 -0.23 -1.98 12.71
C VAL A 816 -1.22 -2.95 12.08
N LEU A 817 -2.49 -2.53 12.00
CA LEU A 817 -3.58 -3.23 11.33
C LEU A 817 -4.18 -2.34 10.24
N VAL A 818 -4.36 -2.87 9.04
CA VAL A 818 -4.92 -2.12 7.90
C VAL A 818 -6.08 -2.88 7.28
N ASP A 819 -7.28 -2.32 7.31
CA ASP A 819 -8.44 -2.87 6.59
C ASP A 819 -8.60 -2.19 5.22
N GLU A 820 -9.28 -2.88 4.31
CA GLU A 820 -9.43 -2.49 2.90
C GLU A 820 -8.09 -2.16 2.21
N ALA A 821 -7.02 -2.85 2.61
CA ALA A 821 -5.66 -2.66 2.11
C ALA A 821 -5.54 -2.95 0.60
N GLY A 822 -6.49 -3.70 0.03
CA GLY A 822 -6.60 -3.94 -1.42
C GLY A 822 -6.97 -2.68 -2.22
N ASN A 823 -7.60 -1.69 -1.59
CA ASN A 823 -7.99 -0.40 -2.18
C ASN A 823 -7.12 0.77 -1.68
N MET A 824 -6.14 0.50 -0.83
CA MET A 824 -5.28 1.52 -0.23
C MET A 824 -4.03 1.73 -1.08
N ASN A 825 -3.72 2.97 -1.46
CA ASN A 825 -2.50 3.27 -2.19
C ASN A 825 -1.25 3.00 -1.31
N ARG A 826 -0.12 2.73 -1.97
CA ARG A 826 1.15 2.41 -1.30
C ARG A 826 1.64 3.52 -0.34
N PRO A 827 1.66 4.81 -0.73
CA PRO A 827 1.99 5.91 0.19
C PRO A 827 1.19 5.93 1.50
N ASP A 828 -0.10 5.63 1.43
CA ASP A 828 -0.96 5.62 2.60
C ASP A 828 -0.59 4.52 3.58
N ILE A 829 -0.19 3.35 3.09
CA ILE A 829 0.33 2.28 3.93
C ILE A 829 1.69 2.67 4.53
N PHE A 830 2.58 3.31 3.76
CA PHE A 830 3.87 3.79 4.29
C PHE A 830 3.68 4.81 5.42
N CYS A 831 2.66 5.67 5.30
CA CYS A 831 2.32 6.66 6.30
C CYS A 831 1.97 6.06 7.68
N VAL A 832 1.32 4.89 7.69
CA VAL A 832 0.89 4.21 8.92
C VAL A 832 1.87 3.14 9.41
N ALA A 833 2.47 2.37 8.48
CA ALA A 833 3.44 1.33 8.81
C ALA A 833 4.80 1.89 9.22
N GLY A 834 5.14 3.09 8.77
CA GLY A 834 6.42 3.72 9.05
C GLY A 834 7.58 3.05 8.29
N ASN A 835 8.80 3.29 8.76
CA ASN A 835 10.03 2.82 8.10
C ASN A 835 10.89 1.87 8.96
N VAL A 836 10.39 1.35 10.08
CA VAL A 836 11.13 0.42 10.96
C VAL A 836 10.58 -1.01 10.98
N LEU A 837 9.61 -1.31 10.11
CA LEU A 837 8.96 -2.63 9.96
C LEU A 837 8.37 -3.19 11.26
N LEU A 838 7.36 -2.51 11.81
CA LEU A 838 6.54 -3.08 12.89
C LEU A 838 5.71 -4.28 12.37
N PRO A 839 5.30 -5.21 13.26
CA PRO A 839 4.31 -6.23 12.90
C PRO A 839 3.08 -5.61 12.24
N LEU A 840 2.71 -6.14 11.07
CA LEU A 840 1.72 -5.56 10.16
C LEU A 840 0.73 -6.64 9.71
N ALA A 841 -0.56 -6.41 9.96
CA ALA A 841 -1.63 -7.23 9.41
C ALA A 841 -2.50 -6.42 8.44
N MET A 842 -2.79 -6.99 7.27
CA MET A 842 -3.56 -6.34 6.21
C MET A 842 -4.77 -7.20 5.81
N GLY A 843 -5.96 -6.61 5.76
CA GLY A 843 -7.16 -7.23 5.22
C GLY A 843 -7.62 -6.53 3.95
N GLY A 844 -8.02 -7.31 2.96
CA GLY A 844 -8.57 -6.76 1.72
C GLY A 844 -8.69 -7.78 0.60
N ASP A 845 -9.20 -7.31 -0.53
CA ASP A 845 -9.32 -8.11 -1.74
C ASP A 845 -8.79 -7.31 -2.94
N PRO A 846 -7.55 -7.58 -3.41
CA PRO A 846 -6.98 -6.94 -4.59
C PRO A 846 -7.79 -7.14 -5.89
N LYS A 847 -8.77 -8.05 -5.90
CA LYS A 847 -9.67 -8.27 -7.05
C LYS A 847 -10.91 -7.36 -7.04
N GLN A 848 -11.17 -6.63 -5.95
CA GLN A 848 -12.30 -5.71 -5.83
C GLN A 848 -11.94 -4.32 -6.37
N LEU A 849 -11.89 -3.31 -5.50
CA LEU A 849 -11.57 -1.94 -5.88
C LEU A 849 -10.07 -1.69 -5.75
N ARG A 850 -9.47 -1.17 -6.83
CA ARG A 850 -8.09 -0.69 -6.83
C ARG A 850 -8.04 0.78 -6.41
N PRO A 851 -6.89 1.26 -5.91
CA PRO A 851 -6.69 2.67 -5.63
C PRO A 851 -7.06 3.56 -6.84
N LEU A 852 -7.75 4.66 -6.55
CA LEU A 852 -8.16 5.65 -7.55
C LEU A 852 -6.94 6.46 -8.01
N VAL A 853 -6.83 6.63 -9.33
CA VAL A 853 -5.87 7.54 -9.99
C VAL A 853 -6.65 8.39 -10.98
N LYS A 854 -6.81 9.68 -10.68
CA LYS A 854 -7.72 10.59 -11.41
C LYS A 854 -7.27 10.78 -12.87
N SER A 855 -5.97 10.92 -13.06
CA SER A 855 -5.31 11.21 -14.34
C SER A 855 -5.06 10.00 -15.23
N LYS A 856 -5.54 8.80 -14.86
CA LYS A 856 -5.15 7.53 -15.49
C LYS A 856 -5.23 7.53 -17.02
N ASN A 857 -6.32 8.04 -17.57
CA ASN A 857 -6.58 8.04 -19.01
C ASN A 857 -6.42 9.43 -19.63
N GLN A 858 -5.97 10.43 -18.85
CA GLN A 858 -5.87 11.80 -19.31
C GLN A 858 -4.65 11.98 -20.22
N LYS A 859 -4.87 12.73 -21.29
CA LYS A 859 -3.87 13.05 -22.32
C LYS A 859 -3.89 14.53 -22.65
N ASP A 860 -2.75 15.06 -23.05
CA ASP A 860 -2.65 16.41 -23.61
C ASP A 860 -3.15 16.46 -25.07
N ALA A 861 -3.14 17.66 -25.66
CA ALA A 861 -3.59 17.91 -27.03
C ALA A 861 -2.77 17.12 -28.06
N GLU A 862 -1.51 16.82 -27.76
CA GLU A 862 -0.62 16.00 -28.56
C GLU A 862 -0.90 14.50 -28.38
N GLY A 863 -1.78 14.09 -27.47
CA GLY A 863 -2.11 12.70 -27.20
C GLY A 863 -1.06 11.97 -26.36
N LYS A 864 -0.20 12.69 -25.66
CA LYS A 864 0.73 12.15 -24.65
C LYS A 864 0.03 12.05 -23.30
N PHE A 865 0.38 11.06 -22.51
CA PHE A 865 -0.24 10.84 -21.20
C PHE A 865 0.23 11.89 -20.20
N GLN A 866 -0.74 12.46 -19.47
CA GLN A 866 -0.49 13.40 -18.38
C GLN A 866 0.18 12.73 -17.17
N ASN A 867 -0.25 11.51 -16.85
CA ASN A 867 0.38 10.69 -15.81
C ASN A 867 0.94 9.39 -16.42
N ARG A 868 2.27 9.34 -16.55
CA ARG A 868 2.99 8.17 -17.06
C ARG A 868 3.07 7.03 -16.06
N PHE A 869 2.88 7.32 -14.77
CA PHE A 869 2.94 6.37 -13.66
C PHE A 869 1.57 5.90 -13.19
N ALA A 870 0.48 6.25 -13.87
CA ALA A 870 -0.87 5.95 -13.38
C ALA A 870 -1.08 4.46 -13.10
N LYS A 871 -0.52 3.57 -13.93
CA LYS A 871 -0.60 2.12 -13.71
C LYS A 871 0.10 1.68 -12.42
N HIS A 872 1.18 2.35 -12.01
CA HIS A 872 1.81 2.13 -10.70
C HIS A 872 0.92 2.63 -9.56
N GLY A 873 0.24 3.77 -9.74
CA GLY A 873 -0.70 4.31 -8.74
C GLY A 873 -1.88 3.37 -8.45
N GLN A 874 -2.26 2.50 -9.40
CA GLN A 874 -3.33 1.51 -9.24
C GLN A 874 -2.94 0.24 -8.48
N ILE A 875 -1.67 0.06 -8.14
CA ILE A 875 -1.21 -1.10 -7.36
C ILE A 875 -1.35 -0.74 -5.88
N SER A 876 -2.19 -1.48 -5.15
CA SER A 876 -2.34 -1.29 -3.72
C SER A 876 -1.17 -1.86 -2.92
N GLY A 877 -1.00 -1.44 -1.67
CA GLY A 877 0.06 -1.97 -0.83
C GLY A 877 -0.13 -3.45 -0.48
N MET A 878 -1.37 -3.93 -0.38
CA MET A 878 -1.61 -5.37 -0.24
C MET A 878 -1.27 -6.13 -1.53
N GLU A 879 -1.66 -5.59 -2.70
CA GLU A 879 -1.38 -6.24 -3.99
C GLU A 879 0.12 -6.43 -4.24
N ILE A 880 0.93 -5.41 -3.94
CA ILE A 880 2.39 -5.50 -4.15
C ILE A 880 3.05 -6.53 -3.21
N VAL A 881 2.67 -6.56 -1.93
CA VAL A 881 3.23 -7.51 -0.96
C VAL A 881 2.78 -8.93 -1.29
N ALA A 882 1.49 -9.15 -1.58
CA ALA A 882 0.99 -10.46 -2.02
C ALA A 882 1.67 -10.94 -3.30
N SER A 883 1.89 -10.05 -4.29
CA SER A 883 2.54 -10.39 -5.56
C SER A 883 4.01 -10.80 -5.42
N SER A 884 4.66 -10.38 -4.33
CA SER A 884 6.09 -10.60 -4.11
C SER A 884 6.36 -12.06 -3.76
N GLY A 885 5.49 -12.68 -2.97
CA GLY A 885 5.66 -14.04 -2.46
C GLY A 885 5.23 -14.23 -1.00
N PHE A 886 4.71 -13.19 -0.32
CA PHE A 886 4.30 -13.32 1.08
C PHE A 886 2.99 -14.12 1.22
N PRO A 887 2.87 -15.01 2.22
CA PRO A 887 1.70 -15.86 2.40
C PRO A 887 0.45 -15.09 2.84
N VAL A 888 -0.68 -15.38 2.18
CA VAL A 888 -1.99 -14.80 2.43
C VAL A 888 -2.94 -15.86 2.98
N TYR A 889 -3.64 -15.57 4.06
CA TYR A 889 -4.74 -16.38 4.56
C TYR A 889 -5.98 -16.13 3.71
N GLN A 890 -6.48 -17.16 3.01
CA GLN A 890 -7.65 -17.03 2.13
C GLN A 890 -8.89 -17.64 2.79
N LEU A 891 -9.93 -16.84 2.90
CA LEU A 891 -11.25 -17.30 3.33
C LEU A 891 -11.99 -17.95 2.15
N THR A 892 -12.53 -19.14 2.38
CA THR A 892 -13.14 -19.97 1.33
C THR A 892 -14.66 -20.11 1.45
N LYS A 893 -15.30 -19.62 2.52
CA LYS A 893 -16.75 -19.70 2.71
C LYS A 893 -17.33 -18.32 2.95
N GLN A 894 -18.38 -17.99 2.19
CA GLN A 894 -19.19 -16.80 2.43
C GLN A 894 -20.07 -17.04 3.66
N LEU A 895 -20.17 -16.05 4.55
CA LEU A 895 -21.19 -16.08 5.59
C LEU A 895 -22.56 -15.82 4.94
N PRO A 896 -23.64 -16.46 5.42
CA PRO A 896 -24.99 -16.07 5.00
C PRO A 896 -25.13 -14.56 5.21
N ILE A 897 -25.53 -13.84 4.17
CA ILE A 897 -25.88 -12.43 4.29
C ILE A 897 -27.18 -12.40 5.12
N PRO A 898 -27.20 -11.78 6.31
CA PRO A 898 -28.43 -11.66 7.09
C PRO A 898 -29.48 -10.81 6.37
#